data_AF-A0A7K3WNP8-F1
#
_entry.id   AF-A0A7K3WNP8-F1
#
_cell.length_a   1.000
_cell.length_b   1.000
_cell.length_c   1.000
_cell.angle_alpha   90.00
_cell.angle_beta   90.00
_cell.angle_gamma   90.00
#
_symmetry.space_group_name_H-M   'P 1'
#
loop_
_entity.id
_entity.type
_entity.pdbx_description
1 polymer ?
#
loop_
_entity_poly.entity_id
_entity_poly.type
_entity_poly.pdbx_seq_one_letter_code
_entity_poly.pdbx_strand_id
1 'polypeptide(L)'
;MKKLLPALGVALICALSFTANAQNNKISAIQKYLIEENPDLKQADIQNLEITNQFESGKNKLSHVYASQAINGIRISNSSLSATFDSDGKLRYVASRLFQDLSPVASSPSISLQQAITSQLENEIPGVSVSISPKGTHKADLLIEGTSFEHNGKSELVYFMTPEKELKLAWSFDCELPNRKHWYHYFVDAIDGKLLQKIDWQTSCKIEHMAGSSTAAHNHSSHVEAALPFSPLDGSGYRVFELPIESPNHGERTLAFQPADILASPFGWHDINGVDGAEYTITRGNNVYAYEDQNDANSPGASPDGGADLLFDYTYDDGQLPENYVNAATTNLFYLNNRIHDVLFNYGFDEAAGNFQASNYTNEGLGNDFVNAECQDGEDFNNANMATPPEGTNPRMQMYLWQSGQIQDLFMVNAPGDLAGDYTTSSFSSFGPQVPAGGITEDIALFLDADGTSTGCTPSVNGLELEGKIAILRRGGCNFADKVLEAQAAGAVACIIVNNAGGITNPGGFEPGVEIPSFMILQSAGEAIITALEDNIVVNATISGVEGDNFIDGSFDNGVVVHEYVHGLSIRLTGGSSTSNCLGNEEQMGEGWSDWYAIMLTMNLDADNPVYRPMGTFAADQAVDGNGIRPVPYDTSFAVNDYTYADLGNNEISVPHGVGFVWSTMLWDLSWAFMDEYGYDPDLVSGAGGNNIALQLITDGLKLQTCSPGFVDGRDAILMADELTNDGANKCLIWKAFAKRGLGFSAEQGSSESRTDGTAAFDLPPACFNITSAPTAAFSIANAATCNGIVQFTDESLDLPQAWAWDFGDGGTSSNQNPTHVYDNEGVYSVSLTVTNTLGEDVLLQSDIVNFSTPQAPTATGASGCAGQVVSLSANGEDGTILWTDADGNEAGQGESIEVTLGNQSQTYFAQVELDPQEPSFAGPVNENFGSGGNHATTFVGTVQFTTLQPLTINTVYVNSGGTGTRVISVWEGTADTGELIDQILVDVDFTGPGTIALDLELEIPGSYSIGLNQANLYRNDSGVNYPYTTPGLISITGSSAGPDFYYYFYHFEVEPLQCLSEATDVLAEVTGGALIETEAIELTVSFTANGSATSWAWDFGDGNTSDEQNPVHIYNEPGVYTVTLITNGGCESVETIELIISGVEDYNSGSISIHPNPASDLVNIKNDGAENPARATIRDIQGRVILEKDLESGFEWQFNTAQLPTGMYALWISDAAGVPLHRQKLMIVH
;
A
#
# COMPACT_ATOMS: atom_id res chain seq x y z
N MET A 1 57.28 -12.62 -36.36
CA MET A 1 56.12 -11.90 -35.82
C MET A 1 55.01 -11.64 -36.86
N LYS A 2 54.56 -12.65 -37.63
CA LYS A 2 53.41 -12.50 -38.58
C LYS A 2 52.44 -13.69 -38.58
N LYS A 3 52.44 -14.51 -37.52
CA LYS A 3 51.52 -15.65 -37.36
C LYS A 3 50.76 -15.69 -36.02
N LEU A 4 50.85 -14.64 -35.19
CA LEU A 4 50.17 -14.56 -33.89
C LEU A 4 49.02 -13.53 -33.81
N LEU A 5 48.88 -12.63 -34.79
CA LEU A 5 47.78 -11.64 -34.78
C LEU A 5 46.36 -12.19 -35.05
N PRO A 6 46.14 -13.23 -35.89
CA PRO A 6 44.77 -13.70 -36.12
C PRO A 6 44.25 -14.61 -35.00
N ALA A 7 45.11 -15.14 -34.12
CA ALA A 7 44.71 -15.96 -32.98
C ALA A 7 44.23 -15.10 -31.79
N LEU A 8 44.84 -13.93 -31.55
CA LEU A 8 44.33 -12.97 -30.55
C LEU A 8 43.02 -12.32 -30.97
N GLY A 9 42.84 -12.02 -32.27
CA GLY A 9 41.59 -11.44 -32.78
C GLY A 9 40.38 -12.39 -32.71
N VAL A 10 40.59 -13.69 -32.93
CA VAL A 10 39.52 -14.70 -32.84
C VAL A 10 39.21 -15.06 -31.38
N ALA A 11 40.20 -15.08 -30.48
CA ALA A 11 39.96 -15.26 -29.05
C ALA A 11 39.20 -14.08 -28.42
N LEU A 12 39.49 -12.84 -28.84
CA LEU A 12 38.79 -11.64 -28.37
C LEU A 12 37.34 -11.56 -28.90
N ILE A 13 37.11 -11.95 -30.17
CA ILE A 13 35.77 -12.01 -30.76
C ILE A 13 34.95 -13.17 -30.15
N CYS A 14 35.55 -14.32 -29.87
CA CYS A 14 34.88 -15.41 -29.16
C CYS A 14 34.53 -15.01 -27.72
N ALA A 15 35.45 -14.40 -26.95
CA ALA A 15 35.17 -13.95 -25.58
C ALA A 15 34.04 -12.91 -25.51
N LEU A 16 34.01 -11.93 -26.43
CA LEU A 16 32.91 -10.95 -26.55
C LEU A 16 31.59 -11.57 -26.99
N SER A 17 31.63 -12.67 -27.75
CA SER A 17 30.41 -13.40 -28.17
C SER A 17 29.84 -14.30 -27.07
N PHE A 18 30.68 -14.81 -26.16
CA PHE A 18 30.25 -15.63 -25.03
C PHE A 18 29.61 -14.79 -23.91
N THR A 19 30.11 -13.59 -23.62
CA THR A 19 29.54 -12.69 -22.60
C THR A 19 28.17 -12.12 -23.02
N ALA A 20 28.02 -11.73 -24.29
CA ALA A 20 26.73 -11.26 -24.83
C ALA A 20 25.66 -12.37 -24.84
N ASN A 21 26.04 -13.62 -25.09
CA ASN A 21 25.12 -14.77 -25.00
C ASN A 21 24.73 -15.09 -23.55
N ALA A 22 25.62 -14.91 -22.58
CA ALA A 22 25.33 -15.17 -21.16
C ALA A 22 24.37 -14.12 -20.56
N GLN A 23 24.54 -12.83 -20.87
CA GLN A 23 23.60 -11.77 -20.47
C GLN A 23 22.22 -11.96 -21.09
N ASN A 24 22.15 -12.27 -22.40
CA ASN A 24 20.87 -12.55 -23.06
C ASN A 24 20.13 -13.76 -22.47
N ASN A 25 20.84 -14.78 -22.01
CA ASN A 25 20.23 -15.96 -21.39
C ASN A 25 19.61 -15.64 -20.01
N LYS A 26 20.27 -14.82 -19.17
CA LYS A 26 19.73 -14.44 -17.85
C LYS A 26 18.48 -13.57 -17.98
N ILE A 27 18.50 -12.55 -18.85
CA ILE A 27 17.31 -11.72 -19.11
C ILE A 27 16.15 -12.55 -19.65
N SER A 28 16.41 -13.49 -20.56
CA SER A 28 15.36 -14.39 -21.08
C SER A 28 14.74 -15.26 -19.97
N ALA A 29 15.54 -15.75 -19.03
CA ALA A 29 15.04 -16.53 -17.90
C ALA A 29 14.18 -15.67 -16.95
N ILE A 30 14.61 -14.44 -16.66
CA ILE A 30 13.87 -13.47 -15.85
C ILE A 30 12.54 -13.12 -16.53
N GLN A 31 12.57 -12.75 -17.81
CA GLN A 31 11.36 -12.41 -18.57
C GLN A 31 10.35 -13.55 -18.57
N LYS A 32 10.83 -14.79 -18.75
CA LYS A 32 9.98 -15.97 -18.70
C LYS A 32 9.31 -16.12 -17.33
N TYR A 33 10.09 -16.03 -16.25
CA TYR A 33 9.57 -16.12 -14.88
C TYR A 33 8.52 -15.03 -14.60
N LEU A 34 8.78 -13.78 -14.97
CA LEU A 34 7.86 -12.67 -14.73
C LEU A 34 6.50 -12.87 -15.43
N ILE A 35 6.47 -13.43 -16.64
CA ILE A 35 5.20 -13.72 -17.36
C ILE A 35 4.47 -14.93 -16.75
N GLU A 36 5.20 -15.91 -16.23
CA GLU A 36 4.61 -17.10 -15.59
C GLU A 36 3.99 -16.75 -14.22
N GLU A 37 4.65 -15.88 -13.44
CA GLU A 37 4.27 -15.55 -12.05
C GLU A 37 3.43 -14.27 -11.91
N ASN A 38 3.37 -13.41 -12.94
CA ASN A 38 2.58 -12.18 -12.92
C ASN A 38 1.71 -12.07 -14.19
N PRO A 39 0.45 -12.55 -14.14
CA PRO A 39 -0.43 -12.57 -15.31
C PRO A 39 -0.79 -11.17 -15.84
N ASP A 40 -0.62 -10.12 -15.01
CA ASP A 40 -0.91 -8.74 -15.37
C ASP A 40 0.23 -8.07 -16.15
N LEU A 41 1.48 -8.56 -16.00
CA LEU A 41 2.62 -8.06 -16.77
C LEU A 41 2.55 -8.56 -18.22
N LYS A 42 2.54 -7.63 -19.18
CA LYS A 42 2.54 -7.97 -20.60
C LYS A 42 3.97 -8.13 -21.09
N GLN A 43 4.17 -8.97 -22.12
CA GLN A 43 5.47 -9.12 -22.79
C GLN A 43 6.07 -7.77 -23.20
N ALA A 44 5.23 -6.79 -23.59
CA ALA A 44 5.66 -5.45 -23.97
C ALA A 44 6.28 -4.66 -22.81
N ASP A 45 5.83 -4.87 -21.56
CA ASP A 45 6.31 -4.16 -20.38
C ASP A 45 7.73 -4.58 -20.01
N ILE A 46 8.07 -5.84 -20.26
CA ILE A 46 9.36 -6.44 -19.86
C ILE A 46 10.29 -6.72 -21.04
N GLN A 47 9.92 -6.34 -22.27
CA GLN A 47 10.70 -6.64 -23.47
C GLN A 47 12.10 -6.00 -23.42
N ASN A 48 12.20 -4.84 -22.79
CA ASN A 48 13.41 -4.03 -22.72
C ASN A 48 13.84 -3.86 -21.25
N LEU A 49 14.41 -4.93 -20.68
CA LEU A 49 15.08 -4.85 -19.37
C LEU A 49 16.56 -4.53 -19.56
N GLU A 50 17.06 -3.53 -18.84
CA GLU A 50 18.46 -3.15 -18.80
C GLU A 50 19.07 -3.52 -17.44
N ILE A 51 20.16 -4.30 -17.47
CA ILE A 51 20.92 -4.66 -16.27
C ILE A 51 21.62 -3.40 -15.75
N THR A 52 21.29 -2.98 -14.54
CA THR A 52 21.90 -1.82 -13.86
C THR A 52 23.14 -2.23 -13.08
N ASN A 53 23.11 -3.40 -12.45
CA ASN A 53 24.21 -3.97 -11.69
C ASN A 53 24.17 -5.51 -11.74
N GLN A 54 25.32 -6.17 -11.70
CA GLN A 54 25.40 -7.63 -11.52
C GLN A 54 26.70 -8.01 -10.82
N PHE A 55 26.64 -8.95 -9.88
CA PHE A 55 27.82 -9.50 -9.23
C PHE A 55 27.60 -10.94 -8.77
N GLU A 56 28.67 -11.59 -8.31
CA GLU A 56 28.63 -12.90 -7.66
C GLU A 56 29.09 -12.74 -6.22
N SER A 57 28.27 -13.19 -5.26
CA SER A 57 28.58 -13.11 -3.85
C SER A 57 29.80 -13.99 -3.52
N GLY A 58 30.82 -13.41 -2.88
CA GLY A 58 32.09 -14.10 -2.62
C GLY A 58 31.96 -15.41 -1.83
N LYS A 59 31.05 -15.47 -0.86
CA LYS A 59 30.89 -16.57 0.11
C LYS A 59 30.01 -17.72 -0.38
N ASN A 60 28.78 -17.44 -0.79
CA ASN A 60 27.78 -18.45 -1.21
C ASN A 60 27.74 -18.68 -2.73
N LYS A 61 28.49 -17.90 -3.53
CA LYS A 61 28.59 -18.00 -4.99
C LYS A 61 27.25 -17.80 -5.72
N LEU A 62 26.30 -17.12 -5.08
CA LEU A 62 25.06 -16.69 -5.72
C LEU A 62 25.34 -15.51 -6.64
N SER A 63 24.75 -15.52 -7.84
CA SER A 63 24.85 -14.40 -8.76
C SER A 63 23.61 -13.52 -8.68
N HIS A 64 23.81 -12.28 -8.25
CA HIS A 64 22.78 -11.25 -8.16
C HIS A 64 22.78 -10.42 -9.44
N VAL A 65 21.58 -10.15 -9.96
CA VAL A 65 21.35 -9.34 -11.16
C VAL A 65 20.27 -8.33 -10.85
N TYR A 66 20.61 -7.06 -10.95
CA TYR A 66 19.68 -5.94 -10.83
C TYR A 66 19.37 -5.39 -12.21
N ALA A 67 18.10 -5.13 -12.46
CA ALA A 67 17.65 -4.60 -13.74
C ALA A 67 16.51 -3.61 -13.58
N SER A 68 16.23 -2.89 -14.66
CA SER A 68 15.17 -1.89 -14.75
C SER A 68 14.54 -1.90 -16.12
N GLN A 69 13.30 -1.42 -16.24
CA GLN A 69 12.63 -1.26 -17.53
C GLN A 69 13.26 -0.10 -18.30
N ALA A 70 13.27 -0.20 -19.63
CA ALA A 70 13.71 0.86 -20.51
C ALA A 70 12.77 1.03 -21.71
N ILE A 71 12.62 2.26 -22.18
CA ILE A 71 11.87 2.59 -23.41
C ILE A 71 12.83 3.32 -24.33
N ASN A 72 13.02 2.82 -25.56
CA ASN A 72 13.95 3.41 -26.55
C ASN A 72 15.41 3.59 -26.05
N GLY A 73 15.86 2.74 -25.12
CA GLY A 73 17.20 2.84 -24.52
C GLY A 73 17.34 3.91 -23.42
N ILE A 74 16.22 4.46 -22.95
CA ILE A 74 16.13 5.34 -21.78
C ILE A 74 15.49 4.55 -20.65
N ARG A 75 16.19 4.46 -19.52
CA ARG A 75 15.75 3.72 -18.33
C ARG A 75 14.56 4.39 -17.65
N ILE A 76 13.64 3.60 -17.08
CA ILE A 76 12.58 4.06 -16.20
C ILE A 76 13.11 4.02 -14.75
N SER A 77 13.20 5.19 -14.12
CA SER A 77 13.57 5.32 -12.71
C SER A 77 12.56 4.61 -11.82
N ASN A 78 13.04 4.03 -10.72
CA ASN A 78 12.27 3.28 -9.73
C ASN A 78 11.57 2.02 -10.25
N SER A 79 11.68 1.70 -11.55
CA SER A 79 11.39 0.34 -12.05
C SER A 79 12.56 -0.57 -11.67
N SER A 80 12.43 -1.29 -10.57
CA SER A 80 13.51 -2.11 -10.03
C SER A 80 13.16 -3.58 -10.11
N LEU A 81 14.18 -4.38 -10.37
CA LEU A 81 14.14 -5.83 -10.32
C LEU A 81 15.45 -6.33 -9.74
N SER A 82 15.34 -7.25 -8.78
CA SER A 82 16.43 -8.06 -8.27
C SER A 82 16.17 -9.51 -8.67
N ALA A 83 17.15 -10.18 -9.24
CA ALA A 83 17.08 -11.59 -9.60
C ALA A 83 18.34 -12.32 -9.14
N THR A 84 18.16 -13.50 -8.55
CA THR A 84 19.27 -14.30 -8.02
C THR A 84 19.34 -15.66 -8.70
N PHE A 85 20.55 -16.02 -9.10
CA PHE A 85 20.89 -17.27 -9.75
C PHE A 85 21.83 -18.09 -8.88
N ASP A 86 21.67 -19.41 -8.88
CA ASP A 86 22.63 -20.29 -8.24
C ASP A 86 23.90 -20.49 -9.09
N SER A 87 24.88 -21.20 -8.53
CA SER A 87 26.18 -21.48 -9.18
C SER A 87 26.08 -22.30 -10.48
N ASP A 88 24.97 -22.99 -10.73
CA ASP A 88 24.69 -23.69 -11.99
C ASP A 88 24.03 -22.77 -13.03
N GLY A 89 23.75 -21.52 -12.67
CA GLY A 89 23.12 -20.51 -13.52
C GLY A 89 21.59 -20.64 -13.62
N LYS A 90 20.95 -21.36 -12.69
CA LYS A 90 19.49 -21.47 -12.62
C LYS A 90 18.91 -20.30 -11.84
N LEU A 91 17.85 -19.69 -12.36
CA LEU A 91 17.11 -18.64 -11.68
C LEU A 91 16.40 -19.23 -10.45
N ARG A 92 16.61 -18.61 -9.27
CA ARG A 92 16.09 -19.08 -7.99
C ARG A 92 15.09 -18.13 -7.37
N TYR A 93 15.25 -16.83 -7.60
CA TYR A 93 14.41 -15.81 -6.99
C TYR A 93 14.36 -14.56 -7.87
N VAL A 94 13.20 -13.90 -7.89
CA VAL A 94 12.99 -12.58 -8.49
C VAL A 94 12.12 -11.76 -7.55
N ALA A 95 12.58 -10.57 -7.18
CA ALA A 95 11.79 -9.51 -6.56
C ALA A 95 11.69 -8.34 -7.54
N SER A 96 10.51 -7.76 -7.74
CA SER A 96 10.35 -6.72 -8.75
C SER A 96 9.23 -5.74 -8.45
N ARG A 97 9.47 -4.45 -8.75
CA ARG A 97 8.49 -3.36 -8.79
C ARG A 97 8.46 -2.77 -10.20
N LEU A 98 8.00 -3.57 -11.15
CA LEU A 98 7.89 -3.17 -12.55
C LEU A 98 6.55 -2.51 -12.83
N PHE A 99 6.56 -1.52 -13.71
CA PHE A 99 5.35 -0.84 -14.16
C PHE A 99 4.69 -1.61 -15.32
N GLN A 100 3.36 -1.59 -15.33
CA GLN A 100 2.51 -2.23 -16.34
C GLN A 100 1.99 -1.20 -17.35
N ASP A 101 1.51 -1.68 -18.50
CA ASP A 101 0.83 -0.89 -19.53
C ASP A 101 1.62 0.32 -20.04
N LEU A 102 2.93 0.11 -20.24
CA LEU A 102 3.83 1.15 -20.67
C LEU A 102 3.46 1.68 -22.07
N SER A 103 3.06 2.95 -22.14
CA SER A 103 2.67 3.62 -23.38
C SER A 103 3.81 4.44 -24.01
N PRO A 104 3.79 4.68 -25.34
CA PRO A 104 4.81 5.48 -26.01
C PRO A 104 4.82 6.93 -25.51
N VAL A 105 5.97 7.38 -25.05
CA VAL A 105 6.23 8.70 -24.47
C VAL A 105 7.23 9.49 -25.30
N ALA A 106 7.31 10.81 -25.07
CA ALA A 106 8.33 11.66 -25.68
C ALA A 106 9.73 11.11 -25.40
N SER A 107 10.58 11.01 -26.41
CA SER A 107 11.94 10.45 -26.32
C SER A 107 13.04 11.49 -26.55
N SER A 108 12.68 12.77 -26.62
CA SER A 108 13.63 13.86 -26.83
C SER A 108 13.33 15.03 -25.89
N PRO A 109 14.33 15.51 -25.14
CA PRO A 109 14.15 16.59 -24.19
C PRO A 109 13.90 17.92 -24.93
N SER A 110 13.00 18.76 -24.41
CA SER A 110 12.75 20.12 -24.95
C SER A 110 13.60 21.18 -24.26
N ILE A 111 14.06 20.91 -23.04
CA ILE A 111 15.06 21.71 -22.33
C ILE A 111 16.38 20.95 -22.20
N SER A 112 17.50 21.66 -22.29
CA SER A 112 18.83 21.08 -22.06
C SER A 112 19.07 20.78 -20.57
N LEU A 113 19.95 19.82 -20.29
CA LEU A 113 20.40 19.51 -18.94
C LEU A 113 20.93 20.76 -18.19
N GLN A 114 21.69 21.62 -18.89
CA GLN A 114 22.17 22.88 -18.31
C GLN A 114 21.01 23.80 -17.89
N GLN A 115 19.97 23.93 -18.73
CA GLN A 115 18.79 24.72 -18.38
C GLN A 115 18.03 24.12 -17.19
N ALA A 116 17.92 22.79 -17.11
CA ALA A 116 17.29 22.12 -15.99
C ALA A 116 18.04 22.40 -14.68
N ILE A 117 19.36 22.17 -14.65
CA ILE A 117 20.20 22.39 -13.46
C ILE A 117 20.16 23.87 -13.03
N THR A 118 20.39 24.81 -13.95
CA THR A 118 20.32 26.25 -13.62
C THR A 118 18.94 26.62 -13.09
N SER A 119 17.84 26.12 -13.68
CA SER A 119 16.49 26.46 -13.20
C SER A 119 16.20 25.99 -11.79
N GLN A 120 16.75 24.86 -11.36
CA GLN A 120 16.51 24.31 -10.03
C GLN A 120 17.48 24.86 -8.99
N LEU A 121 18.74 25.10 -9.36
CA LEU A 121 19.77 25.48 -8.41
C LEU A 121 19.99 26.98 -8.27
N GLU A 122 19.47 27.84 -9.15
CA GLU A 122 19.74 29.30 -9.09
C GLU A 122 19.35 29.94 -7.74
N ASN A 123 18.30 29.45 -7.08
CA ASN A 123 17.88 29.96 -5.78
C ASN A 123 18.82 29.54 -4.63
N GLU A 124 19.36 28.32 -4.70
CA GLU A 124 20.26 27.75 -3.68
C GLU A 124 21.73 28.15 -3.95
N ILE A 125 22.08 28.36 -5.21
CA ILE A 125 23.42 28.67 -5.72
C ILE A 125 23.30 29.85 -6.70
N PRO A 126 23.24 31.10 -6.21
CA PRO A 126 23.11 32.26 -7.08
C PRO A 126 24.26 32.37 -8.09
N GLY A 127 23.94 32.49 -9.38
CA GLY A 127 24.92 32.54 -10.46
C GLY A 127 25.55 31.19 -10.82
N VAL A 128 24.86 30.07 -10.56
CA VAL A 128 25.33 28.72 -10.86
C VAL A 128 25.73 28.57 -12.34
N SER A 129 26.90 27.96 -12.55
CA SER A 129 27.37 27.57 -13.87
C SER A 129 27.65 26.08 -13.91
N VAL A 130 27.45 25.45 -15.07
CA VAL A 130 27.55 23.99 -15.22
C VAL A 130 28.37 23.67 -16.45
N SER A 131 29.41 22.86 -16.27
CA SER A 131 30.17 22.23 -17.33
C SER A 131 29.76 20.76 -17.44
N ILE A 132 29.48 20.29 -18.67
CA ILE A 132 28.95 18.96 -18.94
C ILE A 132 29.96 18.15 -19.75
N SER A 133 30.30 16.96 -19.27
CA SER A 133 31.19 16.00 -19.92
C SER A 133 30.42 14.71 -20.26
N PRO A 134 30.01 14.48 -21.52
CA PRO A 134 29.21 13.32 -21.89
C PRO A 134 29.89 11.97 -21.59
N LYS A 135 29.12 11.02 -21.05
CA LYS A 135 29.52 9.64 -20.68
C LYS A 135 28.58 8.60 -21.29
N GLY A 136 28.35 8.69 -22.59
CA GLY A 136 27.45 7.77 -23.33
C GLY A 136 26.28 8.50 -23.98
N THR A 137 25.23 7.76 -24.33
CA THR A 137 24.07 8.29 -25.08
C THR A 137 23.15 9.14 -24.21
N HIS A 138 23.02 8.81 -22.92
CA HIS A 138 22.07 9.45 -21.99
C HIS A 138 22.68 9.86 -20.64
N LYS A 139 24.00 9.72 -20.45
CA LYS A 139 24.71 10.02 -19.19
C LYS A 139 25.77 11.09 -19.37
N ALA A 140 26.05 11.87 -18.33
CA ALA A 140 27.15 12.83 -18.32
C ALA A 140 27.71 13.07 -16.91
N ASP A 141 29.01 13.33 -16.81
CA ASP A 141 29.63 13.93 -15.63
C ASP A 141 29.36 15.44 -15.65
N LEU A 142 29.16 16.00 -14.46
CA LEU A 142 28.87 17.40 -14.23
C LEU A 142 29.96 18.03 -13.38
N LEU A 143 30.30 19.27 -13.71
CA LEU A 143 31.00 20.19 -12.83
C LEU A 143 30.08 21.39 -12.61
N ILE A 144 29.57 21.53 -11.40
CA ILE A 144 28.64 22.60 -10.99
C ILE A 144 29.44 23.61 -10.16
N GLU A 145 29.48 24.87 -10.60
CA GLU A 145 30.31 25.92 -10.01
C GLU A 145 29.47 27.14 -9.57
N GLY A 146 29.83 27.72 -8.43
CA GLY A 146 29.32 29.00 -7.91
C GLY A 146 30.47 29.94 -7.49
N THR A 147 30.15 31.07 -6.85
CA THR A 147 31.16 32.10 -6.49
C THR A 147 32.29 31.56 -5.57
N SER A 148 32.02 30.50 -4.80
CA SER A 148 32.97 29.82 -3.90
C SER A 148 32.57 28.37 -3.64
N PHE A 149 31.99 27.70 -4.65
CA PHE A 149 31.43 26.36 -4.54
C PHE A 149 31.73 25.58 -5.83
N GLU A 150 32.08 24.30 -5.69
CA GLU A 150 32.31 23.37 -6.78
C GLU A 150 31.78 21.99 -6.38
N HIS A 151 30.99 21.36 -7.25
CA HIS A 151 30.52 19.97 -7.08
C HIS A 151 30.73 19.16 -8.35
N ASN A 152 31.27 17.96 -8.19
CA ASN A 152 31.39 16.97 -9.26
C ASN A 152 30.20 16.01 -9.17
N GLY A 153 29.21 16.21 -10.03
CA GLY A 153 27.97 15.40 -10.05
C GLY A 153 27.90 14.44 -11.24
N LYS A 154 26.90 13.58 -11.23
CA LYS A 154 26.55 12.70 -12.36
C LYS A 154 25.13 13.02 -12.82
N SER A 155 24.83 12.71 -14.07
CA SER A 155 23.49 12.89 -14.64
C SER A 155 23.10 11.79 -15.61
N GLU A 156 21.80 11.55 -15.69
CA GLU A 156 21.17 10.62 -16.61
C GLU A 156 19.84 11.21 -17.15
N LEU A 157 19.54 10.99 -18.43
CA LEU A 157 18.18 11.16 -18.95
C LEU A 157 17.39 9.88 -18.66
N VAL A 158 16.31 10.01 -17.91
CA VAL A 158 15.47 8.88 -17.47
C VAL A 158 14.01 9.13 -17.78
N TYR A 159 13.20 8.08 -17.70
CA TYR A 159 11.76 8.19 -17.55
C TYR A 159 11.41 8.09 -16.06
N PHE A 160 10.63 9.04 -15.56
CA PHE A 160 10.14 9.07 -14.19
C PHE A 160 8.65 8.74 -14.17
N MET A 161 8.24 7.75 -13.37
CA MET A 161 6.83 7.42 -13.17
C MET A 161 6.26 8.31 -12.06
N THR A 162 5.25 9.13 -12.35
CA THR A 162 4.59 9.96 -11.34
C THR A 162 3.62 9.14 -10.49
N PRO A 163 3.21 9.63 -9.29
CA PRO A 163 2.18 8.98 -8.47
C PRO A 163 0.86 8.73 -9.22
N GLU A 164 0.53 9.56 -10.21
CA GLU A 164 -0.65 9.42 -11.07
C GLU A 164 -0.48 8.36 -12.18
N LYS A 165 0.61 7.57 -12.14
CA LYS A 165 0.99 6.55 -13.12
C LYS A 165 1.23 7.13 -14.52
N GLU A 166 1.71 8.36 -14.59
CA GLU A 166 2.14 8.99 -15.83
C GLU A 166 3.66 8.92 -15.98
N LEU A 167 4.12 8.51 -17.16
CA LEU A 167 5.54 8.40 -17.44
C LEU A 167 6.07 9.71 -18.07
N LYS A 168 7.03 10.34 -17.41
CA LYS A 168 7.61 11.63 -17.83
C LYS A 168 9.08 11.51 -18.18
N LEU A 169 9.51 12.13 -19.28
CA LEU A 169 10.93 12.24 -19.59
C LEU A 169 11.58 13.26 -18.64
N ALA A 170 12.64 12.88 -17.94
CA ALA A 170 13.24 13.67 -16.88
C ALA A 170 14.78 13.67 -16.93
N TRP A 171 15.38 14.79 -16.56
CA TRP A 171 16.79 14.88 -16.21
C TRP A 171 16.96 14.48 -14.75
N SER A 172 17.75 13.43 -14.52
CA SER A 172 18.22 12.99 -13.20
C SER A 172 19.65 13.51 -13.00
N PHE A 173 19.92 14.17 -11.88
CA PHE A 173 21.27 14.59 -11.50
C PHE A 173 21.40 14.79 -10.00
N ASP A 174 22.63 14.69 -9.49
CA ASP A 174 22.93 14.99 -8.09
C ASP A 174 23.66 16.33 -7.91
N CYS A 175 23.44 16.97 -6.77
CA CYS A 175 24.16 18.16 -6.34
C CYS A 175 24.16 18.25 -4.80
N GLU A 176 25.34 18.29 -4.22
CA GLU A 176 25.50 18.71 -2.83
C GLU A 176 25.34 20.24 -2.73
N LEU A 177 24.58 20.75 -1.76
CA LEU A 177 24.40 22.20 -1.64
C LEU A 177 25.65 22.89 -1.02
N PRO A 178 25.85 24.21 -1.23
CA PRO A 178 27.02 24.92 -0.70
C PRO A 178 27.14 24.92 0.82
N ASN A 179 26.02 24.77 1.53
CA ASN A 179 25.98 24.63 2.98
C ASN A 179 26.25 23.20 3.45
N ARG A 180 26.38 22.24 2.52
CA ARG A 180 26.70 20.81 2.73
C ARG A 180 25.77 20.03 3.66
N LYS A 181 24.69 20.68 4.09
CA LYS A 181 23.59 20.12 4.90
C LYS A 181 22.69 19.14 4.16
N HIS A 182 22.80 19.13 2.83
CA HIS A 182 21.95 18.33 1.97
C HIS A 182 22.72 17.92 0.73
N TRP A 183 22.63 16.63 0.41
CA TRP A 183 23.10 16.10 -0.87
C TRP A 183 21.91 15.56 -1.64
N TYR A 184 21.41 16.37 -2.57
CA TYR A 184 20.17 16.05 -3.24
C TYR A 184 20.38 15.35 -4.58
N HIS A 185 19.54 14.35 -4.84
CA HIS A 185 19.28 13.80 -6.16
C HIS A 185 17.97 14.36 -6.71
N TYR A 186 18.03 14.99 -7.87
CA TYR A 186 16.91 15.71 -8.49
C TYR A 186 16.37 14.93 -9.68
N PHE A 187 15.05 14.94 -9.84
CA PHE A 187 14.35 14.57 -11.06
C PHE A 187 13.60 15.78 -11.60
N VAL A 188 13.96 16.26 -12.79
CA VAL A 188 13.38 17.46 -13.40
C VAL A 188 12.77 17.12 -14.76
N ASP A 189 11.51 17.48 -14.98
CA ASP A 189 10.80 17.27 -16.24
C ASP A 189 11.60 17.88 -17.41
N ALA A 190 12.02 17.02 -18.34
CA ALA A 190 12.88 17.41 -19.45
C ALA A 190 12.11 18.14 -20.56
N ILE A 191 10.80 18.33 -20.42
CA ILE A 191 9.94 19.07 -21.34
C ILE A 191 9.70 20.49 -20.85
N ASP A 192 9.27 20.66 -19.60
CA ASP A 192 8.87 21.97 -19.05
C ASP A 192 9.75 22.51 -17.91
N GLY A 193 10.69 21.72 -17.41
CA GLY A 193 11.65 22.12 -16.37
C GLY A 193 11.09 22.12 -14.95
N LYS A 194 9.92 21.54 -14.70
CA LYS A 194 9.39 21.40 -13.34
C LYS A 194 10.12 20.31 -12.56
N LEU A 195 10.35 20.56 -11.27
CA LEU A 195 10.81 19.54 -10.34
C LEU A 195 9.73 18.46 -10.21
N LEU A 196 10.10 17.21 -10.44
CA LEU A 196 9.24 16.02 -10.26
C LEU A 196 9.46 15.40 -8.89
N GLN A 197 10.72 15.23 -8.50
CA GLN A 197 11.10 14.69 -7.20
C GLN A 197 12.49 15.20 -6.82
N LYS A 198 12.73 15.30 -5.51
CA LYS A 198 14.01 15.64 -4.90
C LYS A 198 14.22 14.70 -3.70
N ILE A 199 15.31 13.95 -3.70
CA ILE A 199 15.65 12.95 -2.67
C ILE A 199 16.93 13.41 -1.99
N ASP A 200 16.99 13.38 -0.66
CA ASP A 200 18.21 13.68 0.09
C ASP A 200 18.99 12.38 0.35
N TRP A 201 20.29 12.38 0.04
CA TRP A 201 21.20 11.26 0.32
C TRP A 201 21.83 11.34 1.70
N GLN A 202 21.68 12.46 2.39
CA GLN A 202 22.16 12.60 3.77
C GLN A 202 21.11 12.04 4.74
N THR A 203 21.46 10.94 5.40
CA THR A 203 20.60 10.30 6.41
C THR A 203 21.13 10.67 7.79
N SER A 204 20.30 11.20 8.69
CA SER A 204 20.75 11.75 9.98
C SER A 204 20.02 11.14 11.18
N CYS A 205 20.73 10.89 12.27
CA CYS A 205 20.20 10.37 13.54
C CYS A 205 20.02 11.48 14.61
N LYS A 206 18.91 12.24 14.55
CA LYS A 206 18.60 13.31 15.53
C LYS A 206 17.93 12.78 16.81
N ILE A 207 18.18 13.43 17.94
CA ILE A 207 17.41 13.19 19.19
C ILE A 207 15.96 13.63 19.01
N GLU A 208 15.03 12.68 19.13
CA GLU A 208 13.61 12.96 19.36
C GLU A 208 13.28 12.61 20.82
N HIS A 209 13.08 13.62 21.68
CA HIS A 209 12.80 13.40 23.11
C HIS A 209 11.45 12.71 23.34
N MET A 210 11.45 11.48 23.88
CA MET A 210 10.28 10.80 24.46
C MET A 210 10.65 10.16 25.81
N ALA A 211 9.87 10.41 26.86
CA ALA A 211 10.24 10.13 28.25
C ALA A 211 9.64 8.82 28.82
N GLY A 212 10.45 8.00 29.51
CA GLY A 212 9.91 6.91 30.36
C GLY A 212 10.94 6.00 31.05
N SER A 213 11.43 6.36 32.23
CA SER A 213 12.44 5.59 32.99
C SER A 213 11.86 4.48 33.90
N SER A 214 12.51 3.31 33.96
CA SER A 214 12.51 2.45 35.15
C SER A 214 13.73 1.53 35.23
N THR A 215 14.48 1.58 36.35
CA THR A 215 15.74 0.86 36.61
C THR A 215 15.57 -0.29 37.61
N ALA A 216 16.34 -1.38 37.45
CA ALA A 216 16.62 -2.36 38.51
C ALA A 216 17.89 -3.19 38.22
N ALA A 217 18.91 -3.02 39.07
CA ALA A 217 20.24 -3.65 38.96
C ALA A 217 20.41 -4.87 39.89
N HIS A 218 21.11 -5.93 39.45
CA HIS A 218 21.68 -6.97 40.32
C HIS A 218 22.93 -7.64 39.71
N ASN A 219 23.95 -7.78 40.57
CA ASN A 219 25.38 -7.99 40.32
C ASN A 219 25.78 -9.50 40.38
N HIS A 220 26.74 -9.97 39.56
CA HIS A 220 27.92 -10.80 39.96
C HIS A 220 28.69 -11.53 38.82
N SER A 221 29.91 -11.05 38.53
CA SER A 221 31.22 -11.69 38.20
C SER A 221 31.43 -12.83 37.16
N SER A 222 32.07 -12.45 36.03
CA SER A 222 33.48 -12.67 35.59
C SER A 222 33.97 -13.88 34.73
N HIS A 223 34.65 -13.50 33.62
CA HIS A 223 35.77 -14.11 32.84
C HIS A 223 35.41 -15.14 31.73
N VAL A 224 36.01 -15.20 30.51
CA VAL A 224 37.42 -15.05 30.02
C VAL A 224 37.43 -14.74 28.49
N GLU A 225 38.29 -13.83 28.02
CA GLU A 225 38.55 -13.51 26.58
C GLU A 225 39.33 -14.61 25.82
N ALA A 226 39.01 -14.83 24.55
CA ALA A 226 39.78 -15.65 23.62
C ALA A 226 40.16 -14.86 22.35
N ALA A 227 41.44 -14.88 21.98
CA ALA A 227 42.04 -14.06 20.94
C ALA A 227 41.95 -14.66 19.52
N LEU A 228 41.72 -13.80 18.53
CA LEU A 228 41.63 -14.06 17.09
C LEU A 228 43.01 -14.15 16.39
N PRO A 229 43.11 -14.76 15.19
CA PRO A 229 44.35 -14.83 14.43
C PRO A 229 44.59 -13.60 13.54
N PHE A 230 45.64 -12.81 13.85
CA PHE A 230 46.09 -11.61 13.11
C PHE A 230 47.11 -11.88 11.97
N SER A 231 47.13 -11.03 10.92
CA SER A 231 48.27 -10.73 10.01
C SER A 231 47.90 -9.56 9.07
N PRO A 232 48.82 -8.67 8.58
CA PRO A 232 50.28 -8.66 8.64
C PRO A 232 50.85 -8.18 9.97
N LEU A 233 52.08 -8.60 10.30
CA LEU A 233 52.87 -7.95 11.35
C LEU A 233 53.35 -6.57 10.87
N ASP A 234 52.43 -5.61 10.68
CA ASP A 234 52.74 -4.24 10.29
C ASP A 234 53.21 -3.39 11.48
N GLY A 235 52.87 -3.81 12.70
CA GLY A 235 53.26 -3.17 13.95
C GLY A 235 52.23 -2.16 14.46
N SER A 236 51.11 -1.99 13.76
CA SER A 236 50.09 -0.99 14.09
C SER A 236 49.45 -1.23 15.46
N GLY A 237 49.11 -0.14 16.13
CA GLY A 237 48.45 -0.17 17.43
C GLY A 237 47.55 1.05 17.62
N TYR A 238 46.34 0.84 18.13
CA TYR A 238 45.33 1.88 18.30
C TYR A 238 44.76 1.84 19.72
N ARG A 239 44.87 2.92 20.48
CA ARG A 239 44.17 2.99 21.78
C ARG A 239 42.70 3.37 21.53
N VAL A 240 41.75 2.49 21.82
CA VAL A 240 40.35 2.61 21.37
C VAL A 240 39.39 1.89 22.32
N PHE A 241 38.09 2.15 22.17
CA PHE A 241 37.06 1.26 22.72
C PHE A 241 36.89 0.09 21.75
N GLU A 242 37.58 -1.01 22.03
CA GLU A 242 37.58 -2.20 21.19
C GLU A 242 36.22 -2.92 21.28
N LEU A 243 35.63 -3.29 20.14
CA LEU A 243 34.41 -4.08 20.10
C LEU A 243 34.55 -5.34 20.99
N PRO A 244 33.54 -5.70 21.80
CA PRO A 244 32.16 -5.19 21.76
C PRO A 244 31.90 -3.95 22.66
N ILE A 245 32.91 -3.27 23.20
CA ILE A 245 32.68 -2.09 24.05
C ILE A 245 32.01 -0.99 23.22
N GLU A 246 30.80 -0.59 23.62
CA GLU A 246 29.99 0.38 22.89
C GLU A 246 30.51 1.81 23.06
N SER A 247 30.85 2.23 24.27
CA SER A 247 31.21 3.63 24.55
C SER A 247 31.86 3.77 25.94
N PRO A 248 32.36 4.98 26.33
CA PRO A 248 33.07 5.17 27.60
C PRO A 248 32.31 4.75 28.88
N ASN A 249 30.98 4.81 28.88
CA ASN A 249 30.18 4.35 30.03
C ASN A 249 30.01 2.81 30.08
N HIS A 250 30.39 2.08 29.02
CA HIS A 250 30.31 0.61 28.93
C HIS A 250 31.63 -0.12 29.22
N GLY A 251 32.78 0.56 29.15
CA GLY A 251 34.07 -0.08 29.35
C GLY A 251 35.25 0.87 29.18
N GLU A 252 36.46 0.33 29.36
CA GLU A 252 37.71 1.08 29.29
C GLU A 252 38.39 0.90 27.93
N ARG A 253 39.20 1.89 27.51
CA ARG A 253 39.98 1.79 26.27
C ARG A 253 41.11 0.77 26.39
N THR A 254 41.27 -0.08 25.39
CA THR A 254 42.40 -1.01 25.23
C THR A 254 43.35 -0.51 24.14
N LEU A 255 44.56 -1.07 24.08
CA LEU A 255 45.48 -0.85 22.95
C LEU A 255 45.37 -2.07 22.03
N ALA A 256 44.55 -1.95 20.99
CA ALA A 256 44.34 -2.99 19.98
C ALA A 256 45.55 -3.04 19.05
N PHE A 257 46.19 -4.20 18.94
CA PHE A 257 47.38 -4.41 18.12
C PHE A 257 47.06 -5.19 16.86
N GLN A 258 47.52 -4.67 15.72
CA GLN A 258 47.39 -5.29 14.39
C GLN A 258 45.97 -5.76 14.04
N PRO A 259 44.92 -4.94 14.27
CA PRO A 259 43.52 -5.36 14.22
C PRO A 259 42.94 -5.69 12.84
N ALA A 260 43.72 -5.52 11.76
CA ALA A 260 43.25 -5.71 10.40
C ALA A 260 42.94 -7.18 10.08
N ASP A 261 41.81 -7.41 9.41
CA ASP A 261 41.45 -8.73 8.89
C ASP A 261 42.23 -9.09 7.63
N ILE A 262 42.73 -10.32 7.55
CA ILE A 262 43.60 -10.76 6.45
C ILE A 262 42.86 -10.91 5.11
N LEU A 263 41.54 -11.12 5.13
CA LEU A 263 40.75 -11.27 3.92
C LEU A 263 40.27 -9.91 3.42
N ALA A 264 39.70 -9.10 4.31
CA ALA A 264 39.13 -7.80 3.96
C ALA A 264 40.18 -6.71 3.78
N SER A 265 41.24 -6.72 4.59
CA SER A 265 42.31 -5.72 4.60
C SER A 265 43.70 -6.38 4.48
N PRO A 266 44.00 -7.11 3.38
CA PRO A 266 45.20 -7.95 3.26
C PRO A 266 46.54 -7.21 3.37
N PHE A 267 46.54 -5.89 3.16
CA PHE A 267 47.72 -5.01 3.22
C PHE A 267 47.74 -4.11 4.47
N GLY A 268 46.82 -4.32 5.42
CA GLY A 268 46.60 -3.45 6.58
C GLY A 268 45.76 -2.22 6.24
N TRP A 269 45.42 -1.42 7.26
CA TRP A 269 44.47 -0.31 7.12
C TRP A 269 45.07 1.00 6.57
N HIS A 270 46.37 1.03 6.29
CA HIS A 270 47.09 2.23 5.83
C HIS A 270 47.67 2.12 4.42
N ASP A 271 47.35 1.02 3.72
CA ASP A 271 47.63 0.82 2.29
C ASP A 271 46.48 1.37 1.45
N ILE A 272 46.75 1.83 0.22
CA ILE A 272 45.74 2.16 -0.79
C ILE A 272 46.05 1.62 -2.19
N ASN A 273 47.13 0.85 -2.38
CA ASN A 273 47.60 0.46 -3.71
C ASN A 273 47.84 -1.05 -3.88
N GLY A 274 47.66 -1.84 -2.83
CA GLY A 274 47.78 -3.29 -2.82
C GLY A 274 49.22 -3.77 -2.89
N VAL A 275 50.16 -3.01 -2.32
CA VAL A 275 51.58 -3.34 -2.28
C VAL A 275 52.07 -3.23 -0.84
N ASP A 276 52.59 -4.34 -0.29
CA ASP A 276 53.12 -4.41 1.07
C ASP A 276 53.85 -3.13 1.53
N GLY A 277 53.23 -2.42 2.48
CA GLY A 277 53.73 -1.21 3.09
C GLY A 277 52.66 -0.13 3.20
N ALA A 278 52.70 0.67 4.26
CA ALA A 278 51.75 1.76 4.42
C ALA A 278 52.11 2.96 3.51
N GLU A 279 51.14 3.48 2.77
CA GLU A 279 51.25 4.77 2.08
C GLU A 279 51.08 5.95 3.02
N TYR A 280 50.29 5.74 4.08
CA TYR A 280 49.94 6.76 5.05
C TYR A 280 50.40 6.34 6.45
N THR A 281 50.87 7.33 7.21
CA THR A 281 51.20 7.19 8.64
C THR A 281 50.14 7.84 9.53
N ILE A 282 49.14 8.44 8.91
CA ILE A 282 47.97 9.05 9.54
C ILE A 282 46.76 8.11 9.48
N THR A 283 45.65 8.45 10.16
CA THR A 283 44.35 7.74 10.12
C THR A 283 43.67 7.73 8.73
N ARG A 284 44.34 7.11 7.76
CA ARG A 284 43.92 7.01 6.37
C ARG A 284 44.44 5.71 5.76
N GLY A 285 43.61 5.07 4.95
CA GLY A 285 44.04 4.04 4.00
C GLY A 285 42.88 3.60 3.12
N ASN A 286 42.80 2.30 2.81
CA ASN A 286 41.92 1.78 1.77
C ASN A 286 40.44 1.96 2.09
N ASN A 287 40.03 1.76 3.35
CA ASN A 287 38.62 1.64 3.69
C ASN A 287 38.02 2.98 4.15
N VAL A 288 38.84 3.83 4.78
CA VAL A 288 38.43 5.08 5.41
C VAL A 288 39.56 6.11 5.45
N TYR A 289 39.18 7.38 5.36
CA TYR A 289 39.99 8.53 5.72
C TYR A 289 39.31 9.28 6.86
N ALA A 290 39.87 9.21 8.06
CA ALA A 290 39.35 9.90 9.24
C ALA A 290 40.18 11.15 9.57
N TYR A 291 39.48 12.25 9.85
CA TYR A 291 40.07 13.56 10.14
C TYR A 291 39.13 14.40 11.00
N GLU A 292 39.64 15.46 11.64
CA GLU A 292 38.79 16.46 12.30
C GLU A 292 38.16 17.42 11.29
N ASP A 293 36.92 17.84 11.57
CA ASP A 293 36.26 18.93 10.82
C ASP A 293 35.55 19.92 11.76
N GLN A 294 36.25 20.38 12.79
CA GLN A 294 35.65 21.26 13.83
C GLN A 294 35.17 22.62 13.30
N ASN A 295 35.55 22.98 12.08
CA ASN A 295 35.23 24.24 11.43
C ASN A 295 34.14 24.11 10.35
N ASP A 296 33.48 22.95 10.22
CA ASP A 296 32.45 22.71 9.20
C ASP A 296 32.97 23.00 7.79
N ALA A 297 34.23 22.66 7.52
CA ALA A 297 34.82 22.83 6.19
C ALA A 297 34.39 21.69 5.25
N ASN A 298 33.88 20.57 5.81
CA ASN A 298 33.50 19.33 5.15
C ASN A 298 34.61 18.85 4.20
N SER A 299 35.85 19.12 4.58
CA SER A 299 37.05 18.86 3.79
C SER A 299 38.15 18.40 4.72
N PRO A 300 39.06 17.51 4.29
CA PRO A 300 40.01 16.91 5.21
C PRO A 300 40.82 17.91 6.05
N GLY A 301 40.55 17.92 7.36
CA GLY A 301 41.30 18.67 8.37
C GLY A 301 42.52 17.89 8.87
N ALA A 302 42.89 18.11 10.14
CA ALA A 302 44.00 17.39 10.76
C ALA A 302 43.67 15.91 11.02
N SER A 303 44.65 15.04 10.83
CA SER A 303 44.55 13.62 11.16
C SER A 303 45.67 13.23 12.13
N PRO A 304 45.39 12.37 13.12
CA PRO A 304 46.43 11.77 13.97
C PRO A 304 47.50 11.07 13.14
N ASP A 305 48.76 11.13 13.59
CA ASP A 305 49.94 10.54 12.93
C ASP A 305 50.61 9.55 13.90
N GLY A 306 50.56 8.26 13.54
CA GLY A 306 51.16 7.15 14.30
C GLY A 306 52.65 6.95 14.01
N GLY A 307 53.24 7.77 13.13
CA GLY A 307 54.62 7.67 12.71
C GLY A 307 54.94 6.39 11.94
N ALA A 308 56.23 6.08 11.80
CA ALA A 308 56.69 4.91 11.04
C ALA A 308 56.29 3.56 11.66
N ASP A 309 55.93 3.56 12.95
CA ASP A 309 55.51 2.37 13.68
C ASP A 309 53.98 2.20 13.69
N LEU A 310 53.22 3.16 13.11
CA LEU A 310 51.74 3.15 13.07
C LEU A 310 51.11 3.01 14.47
N LEU A 311 51.68 3.69 15.46
CA LEU A 311 51.23 3.62 16.86
C LEU A 311 50.40 4.86 17.25
N PHE A 312 49.09 4.71 17.28
CA PHE A 312 48.09 5.73 17.62
C PHE A 312 47.67 5.59 19.10
N ASP A 313 48.61 5.87 20.00
CA ASP A 313 48.43 5.76 21.45
C ASP A 313 48.15 7.14 22.10
N TYR A 314 46.97 7.70 21.83
CA TYR A 314 46.54 9.00 22.37
C TYR A 314 45.67 8.85 23.61
N THR A 315 45.93 9.70 24.62
CA THR A 315 45.17 9.74 25.88
C THR A 315 43.79 10.35 25.69
N TYR A 316 42.82 9.87 26.46
CA TYR A 316 41.47 10.43 26.59
C TYR A 316 41.19 10.62 28.08
N ASP A 317 40.57 11.73 28.42
CA ASP A 317 40.18 12.13 29.77
C ASP A 317 38.82 12.83 29.61
N ASP A 318 37.79 12.21 30.17
CA ASP A 318 36.39 12.64 30.04
C ASP A 318 36.09 13.98 30.74
N GLY A 319 37.02 14.45 31.58
CA GLY A 319 36.96 15.78 32.20
C GLY A 319 37.57 16.91 31.36
N GLN A 320 38.09 16.62 30.16
CA GLN A 320 38.69 17.64 29.26
C GLN A 320 37.70 18.08 28.19
N LEU A 321 37.89 19.29 27.65
CA LEU A 321 37.09 19.76 26.52
C LEU A 321 37.40 18.96 25.25
N PRO A 322 36.41 18.73 24.35
CA PRO A 322 36.58 17.90 23.16
C PRO A 322 37.77 18.22 22.27
N GLU A 323 38.13 19.50 22.14
CA GLU A 323 39.28 19.93 21.35
C GLU A 323 40.63 19.38 21.85
N ASN A 324 40.71 18.92 23.10
CA ASN A 324 41.95 18.42 23.69
C ASN A 324 42.18 16.92 23.43
N TYR A 325 41.14 16.19 23.02
CA TYR A 325 41.22 14.75 22.76
C TYR A 325 40.82 14.36 21.32
N VAL A 326 40.75 15.33 20.39
CA VAL A 326 40.47 15.10 18.96
C VAL A 326 41.28 13.92 18.42
N ASN A 327 42.57 13.83 18.74
CA ASN A 327 43.39 12.74 18.23
C ASN A 327 42.93 11.35 18.70
N ALA A 328 42.47 11.24 19.95
CA ALA A 328 41.93 10.00 20.49
C ALA A 328 40.57 9.66 19.84
N ALA A 329 39.72 10.66 19.64
CA ALA A 329 38.41 10.53 19.00
C ALA A 329 38.54 10.10 17.53
N THR A 330 39.37 10.79 16.74
CA THR A 330 39.63 10.44 15.34
C THR A 330 40.29 9.07 15.20
N THR A 331 41.14 8.67 16.15
CA THR A 331 41.72 7.31 16.19
C THR A 331 40.65 6.24 16.43
N ASN A 332 39.70 6.49 17.33
CA ASN A 332 38.57 5.58 17.59
C ASN A 332 37.68 5.45 16.34
N LEU A 333 37.36 6.58 15.71
CA LEU A 333 36.55 6.63 14.49
C LEU A 333 37.21 5.87 13.33
N PHE A 334 38.52 6.05 13.13
CA PHE A 334 39.31 5.31 12.13
C PHE A 334 39.31 3.80 12.40
N TYR A 335 39.59 3.40 13.65
CA TYR A 335 39.59 2.00 14.04
C TYR A 335 38.24 1.35 13.78
N LEU A 336 37.14 2.00 14.19
CA LEU A 336 35.83 1.39 14.10
C LEU A 336 35.35 1.27 12.66
N ASN A 337 35.52 2.30 11.82
CA ASN A 337 35.18 2.23 10.40
C ASN A 337 35.89 1.05 9.70
N ASN A 338 37.17 0.83 10.01
CA ASN A 338 37.90 -0.32 9.46
C ASN A 338 37.42 -1.67 10.04
N ARG A 339 37.11 -1.75 11.34
CA ARG A 339 36.56 -2.98 11.93
C ARG A 339 35.19 -3.34 11.37
N ILE A 340 34.32 -2.37 11.18
CA ILE A 340 33.00 -2.57 10.55
C ILE A 340 33.19 -3.08 9.12
N HIS A 341 34.04 -2.41 8.33
CA HIS A 341 34.42 -2.87 6.99
C HIS A 341 34.85 -4.34 7.01
N ASP A 342 35.84 -4.68 7.85
CA ASP A 342 36.44 -6.01 7.90
C ASP A 342 35.43 -7.10 8.31
N VAL A 343 34.55 -6.80 9.27
CA VAL A 343 33.47 -7.71 9.68
C VAL A 343 32.47 -7.91 8.55
N LEU A 344 31.94 -6.82 7.98
CA LEU A 344 30.89 -6.88 6.95
C LEU A 344 31.38 -7.49 5.62
N PHE A 345 32.66 -7.32 5.30
CA PHE A 345 33.30 -8.00 4.17
C PHE A 345 33.12 -9.53 4.26
N ASN A 346 33.29 -10.09 5.46
CA ASN A 346 33.14 -11.53 5.72
C ASN A 346 31.68 -12.04 5.67
N TYR A 347 30.71 -11.12 5.69
CA TYR A 347 29.28 -11.39 5.46
C TYR A 347 28.83 -11.05 4.03
N GLY A 348 29.76 -10.60 3.17
CA GLY A 348 29.55 -10.38 1.75
C GLY A 348 29.15 -8.96 1.39
N PHE A 349 29.50 -7.96 2.20
CA PHE A 349 29.68 -6.59 1.73
C PHE A 349 31.13 -6.41 1.28
N ASP A 350 31.46 -7.11 0.20
CA ASP A 350 32.79 -7.14 -0.43
C ASP A 350 32.85 -6.18 -1.63
N GLU A 351 34.00 -6.15 -2.31
CA GLU A 351 34.25 -5.29 -3.47
C GLU A 351 33.22 -5.50 -4.59
N ALA A 352 32.77 -6.74 -4.82
CA ALA A 352 31.81 -7.07 -5.85
C ALA A 352 30.40 -6.58 -5.51
N ALA A 353 30.06 -6.57 -4.21
CA ALA A 353 28.80 -6.04 -3.69
C ALA A 353 28.81 -4.50 -3.53
N GLY A 354 29.91 -3.82 -3.88
CA GLY A 354 30.03 -2.37 -3.85
C GLY A 354 30.27 -1.81 -2.45
N ASN A 355 31.22 -2.40 -1.72
CA ASN A 355 31.73 -1.87 -0.46
C ASN A 355 32.50 -0.54 -0.64
N PHE A 356 33.10 -0.05 0.46
CA PHE A 356 33.78 1.25 0.49
C PHE A 356 35.29 1.06 0.49
N GLN A 357 35.93 1.22 -0.67
CA GLN A 357 37.37 1.03 -0.81
C GLN A 357 38.00 2.03 -1.81
N ALA A 358 39.17 2.56 -1.46
CA ALA A 358 39.97 3.39 -2.36
C ALA A 358 40.42 2.57 -3.58
N SER A 359 40.87 1.34 -3.34
CA SER A 359 41.25 0.35 -4.33
C SER A 359 40.54 -0.98 -4.07
N ASN A 360 39.91 -1.53 -5.11
CA ASN A 360 39.35 -2.87 -5.09
C ASN A 360 40.45 -3.85 -5.54
N TYR A 361 41.03 -4.59 -4.61
CA TYR A 361 42.20 -5.46 -4.86
C TYR A 361 41.87 -6.67 -5.75
N THR A 362 40.61 -7.10 -5.77
CA THR A 362 40.11 -8.14 -6.70
C THR A 362 39.84 -7.59 -8.10
N ASN A 363 39.73 -6.26 -8.25
CA ASN A 363 39.26 -5.54 -9.44
C ASN A 363 37.78 -5.79 -9.80
N GLU A 364 36.99 -6.29 -8.85
CA GLU A 364 35.53 -6.33 -8.93
C GLU A 364 34.95 -5.01 -8.39
N GLY A 365 33.77 -4.60 -8.86
CA GLY A 365 33.17 -3.31 -8.49
C GLY A 365 33.91 -2.06 -9.01
N LEU A 366 33.57 -0.90 -8.46
CA LEU A 366 34.12 0.43 -8.70
C LEU A 366 34.69 0.99 -7.39
N GLY A 367 36.02 0.97 -7.24
CA GLY A 367 36.67 1.61 -6.09
C GLY A 367 36.72 3.15 -6.18
N ASN A 368 37.60 3.75 -5.40
CA ASN A 368 37.70 5.19 -5.13
C ASN A 368 36.47 5.72 -4.39
N ASP A 369 36.02 4.96 -3.39
CA ASP A 369 34.84 5.28 -2.58
C ASP A 369 34.98 4.86 -1.11
N PHE A 370 36.19 4.95 -0.57
CA PHE A 370 36.44 4.88 0.88
C PHE A 370 35.60 5.90 1.66
N VAL A 371 35.30 5.62 2.93
CA VAL A 371 34.51 6.53 3.78
C VAL A 371 35.35 7.76 4.16
N ASN A 372 34.83 8.97 3.92
CA ASN A 372 35.33 10.18 4.57
C ASN A 372 34.66 10.28 5.95
N ALA A 373 35.42 10.11 7.02
CA ALA A 373 34.90 10.07 8.38
C ALA A 373 35.33 11.32 9.16
N GLU A 374 34.39 12.23 9.39
CA GLU A 374 34.61 13.54 9.97
C GLU A 374 34.34 13.49 11.48
N CYS A 375 35.39 13.76 12.25
CA CYS A 375 35.40 13.69 13.71
C CYS A 375 35.15 15.09 14.29
N GLN A 376 34.28 15.17 15.29
CA GLN A 376 33.89 16.44 15.94
C GLN A 376 33.50 17.51 14.92
N ASP A 377 32.71 17.11 13.93
CA ASP A 377 32.25 18.02 12.90
C ASP A 377 31.47 19.20 13.51
N GLY A 378 31.77 20.41 13.05
CA GLY A 378 31.23 21.67 13.58
C GLY A 378 29.86 22.07 13.02
N GLU A 379 29.26 21.30 12.11
CA GLU A 379 28.03 21.65 11.40
C GLU A 379 26.79 21.67 12.31
N ASP A 380 26.68 20.69 13.21
CA ASP A 380 25.52 20.48 14.09
C ASP A 380 25.96 19.86 15.44
N PHE A 381 25.00 19.67 16.34
CA PHE A 381 25.17 18.95 17.61
C PHE A 381 24.06 17.90 17.78
N ASN A 382 24.23 16.97 18.71
CA ASN A 382 23.19 16.01 19.14
C ASN A 382 22.66 15.12 18.00
N ASN A 383 23.55 14.74 17.10
CA ASN A 383 23.23 14.04 15.88
C ASN A 383 24.47 13.29 15.35
N ALA A 384 24.30 12.51 14.30
CA ALA A 384 25.34 12.07 13.39
C ALA A 384 24.68 11.81 12.03
N ASN A 385 25.45 11.73 10.95
CA ASN A 385 24.87 11.37 9.65
C ASN A 385 25.84 10.65 8.72
N MET A 386 25.25 10.00 7.72
CA MET A 386 25.93 9.35 6.61
C MET A 386 25.30 9.75 5.28
N ALA A 387 26.10 10.33 4.39
CA ALA A 387 25.76 10.54 2.99
C ALA A 387 26.28 9.37 2.15
N THR A 388 25.38 8.64 1.49
CA THR A 388 25.74 7.42 0.73
C THR A 388 25.44 7.54 -0.76
N PRO A 389 26.38 8.08 -1.56
CA PRO A 389 26.24 8.09 -3.01
C PRO A 389 26.44 6.69 -3.62
N PRO A 390 26.07 6.50 -4.90
CA PRO A 390 26.33 5.25 -5.61
C PRO A 390 27.82 4.90 -5.67
N GLU A 391 28.11 3.62 -5.95
CA GLU A 391 29.47 3.08 -6.08
C GLU A 391 30.43 3.94 -6.92
N GLY A 392 31.68 4.02 -6.46
CA GLY A 392 32.74 4.83 -7.06
C GLY A 392 32.68 6.33 -6.74
N THR A 393 31.87 6.71 -5.75
CA THR A 393 31.90 8.04 -5.11
C THR A 393 32.01 7.84 -3.60
N ASN A 394 32.94 8.54 -2.94
CA ASN A 394 33.14 8.46 -1.49
C ASN A 394 31.86 8.83 -0.72
N PRO A 395 31.38 7.98 0.19
CA PRO A 395 30.42 8.41 1.19
C PRO A 395 31.09 9.30 2.26
N ARG A 396 30.28 10.05 2.99
CA ARG A 396 30.72 10.92 4.08
C ARG A 396 29.95 10.62 5.35
N MET A 397 30.67 10.33 6.42
CA MET A 397 30.16 10.15 7.77
C MET A 397 30.56 11.36 8.61
N GLN A 398 29.60 12.00 9.27
CA GLN A 398 29.84 13.16 10.12
C GLN A 398 29.45 12.82 11.56
N MET A 399 30.45 12.86 12.45
CA MET A 399 30.27 12.62 13.87
C MET A 399 30.29 13.95 14.62
N TYR A 400 29.16 14.28 15.25
CA TYR A 400 29.00 15.54 15.99
C TYR A 400 29.28 15.38 17.48
N LEU A 401 29.44 16.53 18.14
CA LEU A 401 29.38 16.64 19.59
C LEU A 401 27.92 16.61 20.06
N TRP A 402 27.69 16.08 21.25
CA TRP A 402 26.38 15.90 21.87
C TRP A 402 26.31 16.71 23.15
N GLN A 403 25.34 17.60 23.26
CA GLN A 403 25.14 18.47 24.40
C GLN A 403 23.99 17.95 25.27
N SER A 404 24.27 17.52 26.49
CA SER A 404 23.22 17.10 27.44
C SER A 404 22.60 18.29 28.19
N GLY A 405 21.28 18.25 28.37
CA GLY A 405 20.48 19.40 28.83
C GLY A 405 20.51 19.65 30.33
N GLN A 406 21.50 20.41 30.80
CA GLN A 406 21.34 21.52 31.76
C GLN A 406 22.37 22.58 31.34
N ILE A 407 21.95 23.59 30.58
CA ILE A 407 22.74 24.82 30.48
C ILE A 407 22.72 25.42 31.89
N GLN A 408 23.82 25.38 32.64
CA GLN A 408 24.02 26.43 33.62
C GLN A 408 24.27 27.70 32.83
N ASP A 409 23.27 28.58 32.79
CA ASP A 409 23.39 29.86 32.12
C ASP A 409 24.65 30.57 32.60
N LEU A 410 25.51 30.96 31.64
CA LEU A 410 26.82 31.57 31.87
C LEU A 410 26.77 32.72 32.89
N PHE A 411 25.62 33.39 32.96
CA PHE A 411 25.40 34.57 33.78
C PHE A 411 23.99 34.56 34.40
N MET A 412 23.96 34.56 35.73
CA MET A 412 22.75 34.63 36.54
C MET A 412 22.81 35.85 37.46
N VAL A 413 21.75 36.64 37.53
CA VAL A 413 21.59 37.67 38.56
C VAL A 413 20.92 37.06 39.78
N ASN A 414 21.60 37.10 40.93
CA ASN A 414 21.13 36.53 42.20
C ASN A 414 20.16 37.48 42.93
N ALA A 415 20.39 38.80 42.82
CA ALA A 415 19.61 39.85 43.48
C ALA A 415 19.81 41.20 42.77
N PRO A 416 18.87 42.16 42.84
CA PRO A 416 17.58 42.14 43.54
C PRO A 416 16.53 41.27 42.82
N GLY A 417 15.46 40.86 43.52
CA GLY A 417 14.46 39.94 42.98
C GLY A 417 13.78 40.39 41.67
N ASP A 418 13.67 41.69 41.41
CA ASP A 418 13.08 42.23 40.17
C ASP A 418 14.00 42.08 38.94
N LEU A 419 15.29 41.82 39.16
CA LEU A 419 16.29 41.54 38.13
C LEU A 419 16.84 40.11 38.21
N ALA A 420 16.43 39.33 39.20
CA ALA A 420 16.97 38.01 39.46
C ALA A 420 16.50 37.00 38.40
N GLY A 421 17.39 36.07 38.07
CA GLY A 421 17.18 35.06 37.04
C GLY A 421 18.33 35.01 36.05
N ASP A 422 18.18 34.15 35.06
CA ASP A 422 19.19 33.85 34.07
C ASP A 422 19.15 34.81 32.88
N TYR A 423 20.33 35.09 32.32
CA TYR A 423 20.49 36.06 31.26
C TYR A 423 21.18 35.42 30.06
N THR A 424 20.59 35.57 28.89
CA THR A 424 21.22 35.14 27.64
C THR A 424 22.52 35.91 27.40
N THR A 425 23.60 35.18 27.18
CA THR A 425 24.95 35.72 26.97
C THR A 425 25.53 35.29 25.63
N SER A 426 26.61 35.95 25.21
CA SER A 426 27.55 35.38 24.24
C SER A 426 28.45 34.36 24.94
N SER A 427 29.16 33.52 24.19
CA SER A 427 30.32 32.82 24.74
C SER A 427 31.34 33.84 25.29
N PHE A 428 32.29 33.38 26.10
CA PHE A 428 33.41 34.24 26.52
C PHE A 428 34.13 34.84 25.31
N SER A 429 34.67 36.04 25.49
CA SER A 429 35.53 36.72 24.53
C SER A 429 36.60 35.76 24.00
N SER A 430 36.92 35.87 22.72
CA SER A 430 38.04 35.16 22.07
C SER A 430 39.44 35.52 22.64
N PHE A 431 39.49 36.40 23.63
CA PHE A 431 40.68 36.91 24.30
C PHE A 431 40.43 36.98 25.82
N GLY A 432 41.49 36.81 26.61
CA GLY A 432 41.41 36.71 28.07
C GLY A 432 41.20 35.27 28.56
N PRO A 433 41.27 35.04 29.88
CA PRO A 433 41.07 33.71 30.45
C PRO A 433 39.59 33.33 30.53
N GLN A 434 39.34 32.02 30.61
CA GLN A 434 38.05 31.47 31.03
C GLN A 434 37.81 31.73 32.53
N VAL A 435 36.57 31.61 32.98
CA VAL A 435 36.22 31.75 34.40
C VAL A 435 36.75 30.54 35.20
N PRO A 436 37.26 30.72 36.44
CA PRO A 436 37.75 29.61 37.26
C PRO A 436 36.66 28.60 37.63
N ALA A 437 37.01 27.33 37.84
CA ALA A 437 36.06 26.22 38.09
C ALA A 437 35.06 26.37 39.27
N GLY A 438 35.22 27.39 40.13
CA GLY A 438 34.25 27.73 41.18
C GLY A 438 33.25 28.83 40.80
N GLY A 439 33.28 29.34 39.56
CA GLY A 439 32.55 30.53 39.14
C GLY A 439 33.10 31.83 39.78
N ILE A 440 32.53 32.96 39.37
CA ILE A 440 32.72 34.28 39.98
C ILE A 440 31.36 34.77 40.45
N THR A 441 31.15 34.87 41.75
CA THR A 441 29.94 35.48 42.33
C THR A 441 30.32 36.77 43.03
N GLU A 442 29.98 37.91 42.42
CA GLU A 442 30.31 39.24 42.93
C GLU A 442 29.23 40.26 42.59
N ASP A 443 29.29 41.44 43.22
CA ASP A 443 28.42 42.56 42.86
C ASP A 443 28.81 43.14 41.50
N ILE A 444 27.82 43.58 40.72
CA ILE A 444 28.02 44.29 39.46
C ILE A 444 28.22 45.78 39.74
N ALA A 445 29.20 46.40 39.07
CA ALA A 445 29.40 47.84 39.08
C ALA A 445 29.46 48.40 37.65
N LEU A 446 28.78 49.53 37.45
CA LEU A 446 28.78 50.24 36.18
C LEU A 446 30.14 50.88 35.93
N PHE A 447 30.78 50.57 34.81
CA PHE A 447 32.01 51.25 34.40
C PHE A 447 31.70 52.69 33.97
N LEU A 448 32.43 53.69 34.46
CA LEU A 448 32.28 55.08 34.04
C LEU A 448 33.56 55.63 33.41
N ASP A 449 33.47 56.00 32.14
CA ASP A 449 34.48 56.75 31.39
C ASP A 449 34.64 58.19 31.93
N ALA A 450 35.77 58.82 31.60
CA ALA A 450 36.06 60.21 32.00
C ALA A 450 35.09 61.26 31.41
N ASP A 451 34.40 60.92 30.33
CA ASP A 451 33.37 61.75 29.70
C ASP A 451 31.95 61.48 30.25
N GLY A 452 31.83 60.60 31.25
CA GLY A 452 30.57 60.22 31.87
C GLY A 452 29.78 59.18 31.08
N THR A 453 30.34 58.62 30.01
CA THR A 453 29.77 57.46 29.33
C THR A 453 30.15 56.15 30.04
N SER A 454 29.53 55.04 29.63
CA SER A 454 29.87 53.70 30.13
C SER A 454 30.22 52.84 28.93
N THR A 455 31.29 53.16 28.24
CA THR A 455 31.74 52.46 27.02
C THR A 455 33.08 51.76 27.18
N GLY A 456 33.87 52.09 28.19
CA GLY A 456 35.19 51.51 28.41
C GLY A 456 36.21 51.93 27.35
N CYS A 457 36.02 53.08 26.71
CA CYS A 457 36.93 53.57 25.67
C CYS A 457 37.99 54.54 26.23
N THR A 458 37.87 54.90 27.50
CA THR A 458 38.82 55.72 28.24
C THR A 458 39.00 55.16 29.66
N PRO A 459 40.06 55.55 30.37
CA PRO A 459 40.26 55.12 31.75
C PRO A 459 39.09 55.47 32.66
N SER A 460 38.75 54.53 33.56
CA SER A 460 37.64 54.71 34.49
C SER A 460 37.85 55.90 35.45
N VAL A 461 36.77 56.58 35.80
CA VAL A 461 36.76 57.58 36.88
C VAL A 461 36.26 57.01 38.22
N ASN A 462 35.67 55.82 38.20
CA ASN A 462 35.11 55.15 39.37
C ASN A 462 35.82 53.84 39.73
N GLY A 463 37.14 53.74 39.50
CA GLY A 463 37.91 52.52 39.76
C GLY A 463 37.77 51.94 41.18
N LEU A 464 37.61 52.78 42.21
CA LEU A 464 37.36 52.30 43.58
C LEU A 464 36.03 51.54 43.75
N GLU A 465 35.06 51.75 42.87
CA GLU A 465 33.77 51.05 42.87
C GLU A 465 33.82 49.75 42.07
N LEU A 466 34.81 49.61 41.18
CA LEU A 466 35.02 48.45 40.30
C LEU A 466 35.97 47.41 40.91
N GLU A 467 36.82 47.81 41.87
CA GLU A 467 37.78 46.91 42.52
C GLU A 467 37.09 45.70 43.17
N GLY A 468 37.43 44.49 42.70
CA GLY A 468 36.88 43.23 43.17
C GLY A 468 35.48 42.87 42.63
N LYS A 469 34.94 43.65 41.68
CA LYS A 469 33.56 43.50 41.19
C LYS A 469 33.47 43.10 39.72
N ILE A 470 32.28 42.72 39.27
CA ILE A 470 31.99 42.49 37.85
C ILE A 470 31.69 43.83 37.19
N ALA A 471 32.51 44.27 36.23
CA ALA A 471 32.26 45.50 35.49
C ALA A 471 31.19 45.27 34.42
N ILE A 472 30.21 46.18 34.32
CA ILE A 472 29.29 46.24 33.16
C ILE A 472 29.51 47.53 32.37
N LEU A 473 29.62 47.42 31.06
CA LEU A 473 29.86 48.54 30.14
C LEU A 473 29.14 48.34 28.81
N ARG A 474 28.91 49.40 28.05
CA ARG A 474 28.25 49.39 26.73
C ARG A 474 29.26 49.23 25.60
N ARG A 475 28.85 48.58 24.51
CA ARG A 475 29.69 48.26 23.34
C ARG A 475 30.49 49.42 22.74
N GLY A 476 30.05 50.68 22.81
CA GLY A 476 30.86 51.85 22.37
C GLY A 476 31.46 51.75 20.95
N GLY A 477 32.55 52.51 20.68
CA GLY A 477 33.21 52.58 19.37
C GLY A 477 34.68 52.16 19.30
N CYS A 478 35.28 51.75 20.41
CA CYS A 478 36.65 51.23 20.51
C CYS A 478 36.67 49.69 20.51
N ASN A 479 37.86 49.09 20.38
CA ASN A 479 38.01 47.63 20.34
C ASN A 479 37.53 46.99 21.65
N PHE A 480 37.04 45.75 21.57
CA PHE A 480 36.53 45.05 22.75
C PHE A 480 37.61 44.75 23.79
N ALA A 481 38.81 44.34 23.36
CA ALA A 481 39.90 44.05 24.27
C ALA A 481 40.38 45.28 25.05
N ASP A 482 40.40 46.46 24.42
CA ASP A 482 40.74 47.73 25.10
C ASP A 482 39.78 48.02 26.26
N LYS A 483 38.49 47.74 26.10
CA LYS A 483 37.47 47.94 27.15
C LYS A 483 37.71 47.05 28.37
N VAL A 484 38.04 45.79 28.08
CA VAL A 484 38.28 44.80 29.13
C VAL A 484 39.58 45.13 29.86
N LEU A 485 40.60 45.62 29.15
CA LEU A 485 41.83 46.12 29.77
C LEU A 485 41.57 47.33 30.68
N GLU A 486 40.68 48.25 30.31
CA GLU A 486 40.32 49.38 31.18
C GLU A 486 39.53 48.93 32.42
N ALA A 487 38.61 47.97 32.27
CA ALA A 487 37.92 47.35 33.40
C ALA A 487 38.89 46.60 34.34
N GLN A 488 39.85 45.87 33.77
CA GLN A 488 40.92 45.18 34.50
C GLN A 488 41.85 46.16 35.22
N ALA A 489 42.24 47.26 34.56
CA ALA A 489 43.05 48.31 35.18
C ALA A 489 42.32 49.01 36.34
N ALA A 490 40.99 49.01 36.31
CA ALA A 490 40.14 49.47 37.40
C ALA A 490 39.95 48.44 38.54
N GLY A 491 40.53 47.24 38.41
CA GLY A 491 40.48 46.19 39.43
C GLY A 491 39.26 45.27 39.35
N ALA A 492 38.49 45.29 38.26
CA ALA A 492 37.38 44.37 38.06
C ALA A 492 37.86 42.91 37.95
N VAL A 493 37.00 41.96 38.33
CA VAL A 493 37.29 40.52 38.26
C VAL A 493 36.68 39.83 37.04
N ALA A 494 35.74 40.48 36.37
CA ALA A 494 35.14 40.08 35.09
C ALA A 494 34.51 41.29 34.40
N CYS A 495 34.23 41.21 33.09
CA CYS A 495 33.64 42.30 32.32
C CYS A 495 32.47 41.87 31.42
N ILE A 496 31.31 42.51 31.60
CA ILE A 496 30.09 42.32 30.80
C ILE A 496 29.94 43.48 29.81
N ILE A 497 29.79 43.16 28.53
CA ILE A 497 29.62 44.14 27.45
C ILE A 497 28.17 44.12 26.95
N VAL A 498 27.45 45.23 27.12
CA VAL A 498 26.09 45.40 26.64
C VAL A 498 26.13 45.66 25.14
N ASN A 499 25.67 44.67 24.36
CA ASN A 499 25.65 44.73 22.91
C ASN A 499 24.47 45.57 22.42
N ASN A 500 24.75 46.61 21.64
CA ASN A 500 23.77 47.52 21.07
C ASN A 500 23.42 47.23 19.58
N ALA A 501 23.89 46.11 19.03
CA ALA A 501 23.48 45.59 17.72
C ALA A 501 22.43 44.48 17.87
N GLY A 502 21.72 44.14 16.79
CA GLY A 502 20.75 43.03 16.82
C GLY A 502 21.42 41.68 17.07
N GLY A 503 20.85 40.87 17.96
CA GLY A 503 21.38 39.55 18.34
C GLY A 503 22.50 39.60 19.38
N ILE A 504 23.01 38.42 19.74
CA ILE A 504 24.19 38.25 20.58
C ILE A 504 25.33 37.76 19.68
N THR A 505 26.51 38.37 19.81
CA THR A 505 27.71 38.01 19.06
C THR A 505 28.91 37.96 19.99
N ASN A 506 29.87 37.07 19.76
CA ASN A 506 31.07 36.99 20.59
C ASN A 506 31.98 38.23 20.41
N PRO A 507 32.55 38.79 21.50
CA PRO A 507 33.57 39.82 21.43
C PRO A 507 34.82 39.32 20.69
N GLY A 508 35.05 39.81 19.47
CA GLY A 508 36.24 39.51 18.68
C GLY A 508 37.40 40.48 18.93
N GLY A 509 38.64 39.98 18.92
CA GLY A 509 39.85 40.81 19.03
C GLY A 509 41.06 40.00 19.52
N PHE A 510 42.25 40.60 19.46
CA PHE A 510 43.46 40.02 20.07
C PHE A 510 44.30 41.15 20.67
N GLU A 511 44.46 41.13 21.99
CA GLU A 511 45.44 41.97 22.70
C GLU A 511 46.12 41.15 23.81
N PRO A 512 47.46 41.08 23.85
CA PRO A 512 48.19 40.42 24.93
C PRO A 512 47.99 41.14 26.28
N GLY A 513 47.68 40.42 27.35
CA GLY A 513 47.65 40.97 28.73
C GLY A 513 46.26 41.13 29.36
N VAL A 514 45.20 40.65 28.70
CA VAL A 514 43.88 40.48 29.33
C VAL A 514 43.94 39.26 30.28
N GLU A 515 43.63 39.50 31.55
CA GLU A 515 43.71 38.54 32.68
C GLU A 515 42.35 38.33 33.37
N ILE A 516 41.26 38.94 32.87
CA ILE A 516 39.91 38.75 33.39
C ILE A 516 38.95 38.23 32.31
N PRO A 517 37.98 37.36 32.66
CA PRO A 517 36.98 36.86 31.73
C PRO A 517 36.00 37.96 31.31
N SER A 518 35.49 37.86 30.08
CA SER A 518 34.50 38.81 29.56
C SER A 518 33.55 38.19 28.54
N PHE A 519 32.33 38.71 28.41
CA PHE A 519 31.30 38.27 27.47
C PHE A 519 30.29 39.38 27.19
N MET A 520 29.34 39.15 26.28
CA MET A 520 28.27 40.09 25.95
C MET A 520 26.89 39.65 26.44
N ILE A 521 26.03 40.64 26.68
CA ILE A 521 24.58 40.44 26.88
C ILE A 521 23.79 41.36 25.96
N LEU A 522 22.50 41.04 25.76
CA LEU A 522 21.58 41.84 24.98
C LEU A 522 21.40 43.24 25.56
N GLN A 523 21.15 44.22 24.67
CA GLN A 523 20.88 45.61 25.07
C GLN A 523 19.74 45.72 26.09
N SER A 524 18.62 45.06 25.85
CA SER A 524 17.44 45.12 26.72
C SER A 524 17.75 44.67 28.15
N ALA A 525 18.54 43.61 28.28
CA ALA A 525 18.90 43.03 29.56
C ALA A 525 19.99 43.85 30.27
N GLY A 526 21.01 44.28 29.54
CA GLY A 526 22.08 45.12 30.07
C GLY A 526 21.59 46.49 30.52
N GLU A 527 20.69 47.14 29.78
CA GLU A 527 20.15 48.44 30.17
C GLU A 527 19.25 48.36 31.42
N ALA A 528 18.57 47.22 31.65
CA ALA A 528 17.81 47.01 32.89
C ALA A 528 18.72 46.93 34.13
N ILE A 529 19.84 46.19 34.02
CA ILE A 529 20.86 46.12 35.07
C ILE A 529 21.50 47.49 35.29
N ILE A 530 21.89 48.19 34.21
CA ILE A 530 22.50 49.52 34.31
C ILE A 530 21.56 50.53 34.97
N THR A 531 20.26 50.52 34.63
CA THR A 531 19.25 51.40 35.26
C THR A 531 19.19 51.18 36.77
N ALA A 532 19.19 49.92 37.23
CA ALA A 532 19.18 49.61 38.65
C ALA A 532 20.47 50.09 39.36
N LEU A 533 21.63 49.95 38.73
CA LEU A 533 22.90 50.46 39.25
C LEU A 533 22.91 51.99 39.35
N GLU A 534 22.35 52.69 38.36
CA GLU A 534 22.20 54.15 38.36
C GLU A 534 21.24 54.65 39.47
N ASP A 535 20.24 53.84 39.83
CA ASP A 535 19.35 54.07 40.98
C ASP A 535 19.97 53.67 42.33
N ASN A 536 21.26 53.32 42.37
CA ASN A 536 22.01 52.86 43.54
C ASN A 536 21.47 51.54 44.14
N ILE A 537 20.89 50.67 43.31
CA ILE A 537 20.49 49.33 43.72
C ILE A 537 21.68 48.39 43.52
N VAL A 538 22.00 47.62 44.55
CA VAL A 538 23.07 46.61 44.48
C VAL A 538 22.57 45.41 43.68
N VAL A 539 23.27 45.07 42.60
CA VAL A 539 23.01 43.88 41.79
C VAL A 539 24.12 42.88 42.06
N ASN A 540 23.76 41.69 42.54
CA ASN A 540 24.71 40.60 42.76
C ASN A 540 24.50 39.54 41.67
N ALA A 541 25.58 39.00 41.12
CA ALA A 541 25.48 38.02 40.04
C ALA A 541 26.56 36.95 40.13
N THR A 542 26.25 35.80 39.53
CA THR A 542 27.15 34.66 39.35
C THR A 542 27.48 34.52 37.88
N ILE A 543 28.76 34.44 37.57
CA ILE A 543 29.29 33.99 36.29
C ILE A 543 29.83 32.58 36.51
N SER A 544 29.19 31.57 35.93
CA SER A 544 29.59 30.18 36.13
C SER A 544 30.90 29.89 35.37
N GLY A 545 31.79 29.14 36.03
CA GLY A 545 33.15 28.89 35.52
C GLY A 545 33.38 27.55 34.87
N VAL A 546 32.49 26.60 35.10
CA VAL A 546 32.36 25.38 34.32
C VAL A 546 30.89 25.00 34.38
N GLU A 547 30.20 25.21 33.27
CA GLU A 547 29.35 24.24 32.58
C GLU A 547 29.10 24.86 31.19
N GLY A 548 30.19 25.13 30.48
CA GLY A 548 30.12 25.34 29.04
C GLY A 548 30.03 23.96 28.43
N ASP A 549 28.80 23.44 28.40
CA ASP A 549 28.35 22.25 27.68
C ASP A 549 29.05 20.94 28.09
N ASN A 550 28.32 20.03 28.74
CA ASN A 550 28.72 18.62 28.75
C ASN A 550 28.64 18.10 27.31
N PHE A 551 29.70 18.37 26.54
CA PHE A 551 29.86 17.88 25.18
C PHE A 551 30.40 16.48 25.24
N ILE A 552 29.52 15.53 24.95
CA ILE A 552 29.85 14.14 24.72
C ILE A 552 30.26 13.99 23.26
N ASP A 553 31.42 13.40 23.00
CA ASP A 553 31.88 13.20 21.63
C ASP A 553 31.32 11.91 21.05
N GLY A 554 30.41 12.04 20.07
CA GLY A 554 29.77 10.91 19.41
C GLY A 554 30.76 9.97 18.72
N SER A 555 31.99 10.44 18.42
CA SER A 555 33.06 9.61 17.82
C SER A 555 33.56 8.49 18.75
N PHE A 556 33.23 8.56 20.04
CA PHE A 556 33.48 7.49 21.01
C PHE A 556 32.27 6.57 21.25
N ASP A 557 31.10 6.89 20.68
CA ASP A 557 29.93 6.00 20.72
C ASP A 557 29.98 5.06 19.51
N ASN A 558 30.57 3.88 19.70
CA ASN A 558 30.65 2.86 18.67
C ASN A 558 29.26 2.43 18.18
N GLY A 559 28.22 2.51 19.00
CA GLY A 559 26.84 2.24 18.57
C GLY A 559 26.38 3.24 17.50
N VAL A 560 26.61 4.53 17.72
CA VAL A 560 26.29 5.59 16.74
C VAL A 560 27.16 5.46 15.48
N VAL A 561 28.47 5.25 15.61
CA VAL A 561 29.35 5.10 14.44
C VAL A 561 28.99 3.87 13.59
N VAL A 562 28.65 2.73 14.21
CA VAL A 562 28.16 1.54 13.48
C VAL A 562 26.85 1.85 12.76
N HIS A 563 25.91 2.52 13.45
CA HIS A 563 24.63 2.93 12.88
C HIS A 563 24.85 3.74 11.58
N GLU A 564 25.71 4.76 11.62
CA GLU A 564 25.98 5.60 10.45
C GLU A 564 26.64 4.81 9.31
N TYR A 565 27.61 3.93 9.61
CA TYR A 565 28.25 3.11 8.58
C TYR A 565 27.23 2.20 7.87
N VAL A 566 26.23 1.71 8.61
CA VAL A 566 25.24 0.75 8.12
C VAL A 566 24.16 1.42 7.25
N HIS A 567 23.96 2.73 7.34
CA HIS A 567 23.27 3.45 6.27
C HIS A 567 23.99 3.24 4.93
N GLY A 568 25.33 3.33 4.95
CA GLY A 568 26.17 2.99 3.81
C GLY A 568 25.92 1.59 3.26
N LEU A 569 25.99 0.58 4.14
CA LEU A 569 25.73 -0.83 3.80
C LEU A 569 24.34 -1.04 3.17
N SER A 570 23.29 -0.61 3.89
CA SER A 570 21.90 -0.88 3.52
C SER A 570 21.51 -0.18 2.22
N ILE A 571 21.98 1.05 2.01
CA ILE A 571 21.77 1.82 0.77
C ILE A 571 22.53 1.19 -0.41
N ARG A 572 23.77 0.73 -0.23
CA ARG A 572 24.54 0.08 -1.31
C ARG A 572 23.98 -1.28 -1.71
N LEU A 573 23.51 -2.09 -0.76
CA LEU A 573 23.02 -3.43 -1.05
C LEU A 573 21.58 -3.44 -1.60
N THR A 574 20.70 -2.58 -1.09
CA THR A 574 19.28 -2.55 -1.49
C THR A 574 19.12 -2.04 -2.92
N GLY A 575 18.63 -2.88 -3.83
CA GLY A 575 18.49 -2.52 -5.24
C GLY A 575 19.81 -2.42 -6.02
N GLY A 576 20.93 -2.81 -5.39
CA GLY A 576 22.27 -2.85 -5.97
C GLY A 576 23.06 -1.54 -5.89
N SER A 577 24.39 -1.64 -5.80
CA SER A 577 25.34 -0.55 -5.46
C SER A 577 25.34 0.65 -6.42
N SER A 578 24.75 0.51 -7.60
CA SER A 578 24.56 1.60 -8.56
C SER A 578 23.38 2.52 -8.22
N THR A 579 22.57 2.18 -7.22
CA THR A 579 21.29 2.85 -6.92
C THR A 579 21.19 3.20 -5.43
N SER A 580 21.32 4.48 -5.08
CA SER A 580 21.26 4.93 -3.66
C SER A 580 19.89 5.45 -3.19
N ASN A 581 18.84 5.32 -4.01
CA ASN A 581 17.51 5.90 -3.74
C ASN A 581 16.50 4.90 -3.18
N CYS A 582 16.94 3.71 -2.77
CA CYS A 582 16.04 2.59 -2.54
C CYS A 582 15.40 2.53 -1.15
N LEU A 583 15.76 3.43 -0.24
CA LEU A 583 15.31 3.44 1.16
C LEU A 583 14.73 4.80 1.56
N GLY A 584 13.94 5.40 0.68
CA GLY A 584 13.30 6.71 0.89
C GLY A 584 11.77 6.68 0.98
N ASN A 585 11.17 5.49 1.02
CA ASN A 585 9.72 5.28 1.10
C ASN A 585 9.19 5.32 2.55
N GLU A 586 7.88 5.44 2.73
CA GLU A 586 7.26 5.62 4.07
C GLU A 586 7.45 4.41 5.00
N GLU A 587 7.52 3.19 4.48
CA GLU A 587 7.83 1.97 5.25
C GLU A 587 9.33 1.59 5.27
N GLN A 588 10.23 2.52 4.91
CA GLN A 588 11.65 2.18 4.77
C GLN A 588 12.26 1.64 6.08
N MET A 589 13.15 0.66 5.95
CA MET A 589 13.76 -0.07 7.07
C MET A 589 15.21 0.37 7.37
N GLY A 590 15.70 1.43 6.70
CA GLY A 590 17.06 1.99 6.76
C GLY A 590 17.62 2.10 8.18
N GLU A 591 16.97 2.95 8.97
CA GLU A 591 17.24 3.19 10.39
C GLU A 591 17.22 1.91 11.24
N GLY A 592 16.34 0.97 10.89
CA GLY A 592 16.19 -0.29 11.61
C GLY A 592 17.33 -1.27 11.37
N TRP A 593 17.84 -1.36 10.13
CA TRP A 593 19.07 -2.11 9.89
C TRP A 593 20.24 -1.48 10.63
N SER A 594 20.38 -0.15 10.59
CA SER A 594 21.46 0.56 11.27
C SER A 594 21.49 0.31 12.77
N ASP A 595 20.34 0.45 13.46
CA ASP A 595 20.22 0.11 14.87
C ASP A 595 20.52 -1.36 15.16
N TRP A 596 20.00 -2.27 14.32
CA TRP A 596 20.20 -3.70 14.54
C TRP A 596 21.67 -4.11 14.42
N TYR A 597 22.39 -3.65 13.40
CA TYR A 597 23.83 -3.91 13.30
C TYR A 597 24.59 -3.26 14.46
N ALA A 598 24.23 -2.05 14.88
CA ALA A 598 24.86 -1.40 16.03
C ALA A 598 24.76 -2.28 17.28
N ILE A 599 23.56 -2.69 17.69
CA ILE A 599 23.37 -3.50 18.90
C ILE A 599 23.95 -4.92 18.78
N MET A 600 24.07 -5.47 17.56
CA MET A 600 24.69 -6.77 17.32
C MET A 600 26.22 -6.72 17.39
N LEU A 601 26.86 -5.70 16.80
CA LEU A 601 28.32 -5.57 16.77
C LEU A 601 28.88 -5.12 18.13
N THR A 602 28.08 -4.41 18.94
CA THR A 602 28.41 -4.02 20.32
C THR A 602 27.78 -4.96 21.36
N MET A 603 27.24 -6.11 20.94
CA MET A 603 26.61 -7.06 21.85
C MET A 603 27.61 -7.60 22.87
N ASN A 604 27.30 -7.41 24.15
CA ASN A 604 28.07 -7.93 25.26
C ASN A 604 27.20 -8.81 26.17
N LEU A 605 27.36 -10.14 26.07
CA LEU A 605 26.62 -11.09 26.91
C LEU A 605 27.06 -11.11 28.38
N ASP A 606 28.15 -10.43 28.73
CA ASP A 606 28.58 -10.26 30.13
C ASP A 606 27.80 -9.14 30.85
N ALA A 607 26.95 -8.39 30.15
CA ALA A 607 26.05 -7.41 30.76
C ALA A 607 25.00 -8.08 31.68
N ASP A 608 24.54 -7.36 32.71
CA ASP A 608 23.54 -7.89 33.67
C ASP A 608 22.22 -8.31 32.99
N ASN A 609 21.81 -7.56 31.97
CA ASN A 609 20.66 -7.88 31.13
C ASN A 609 20.99 -7.61 29.65
N PRO A 610 21.61 -8.58 28.94
CA PRO A 610 22.05 -8.38 27.57
C PRO A 610 20.87 -8.28 26.58
N VAL A 611 19.65 -8.64 27.00
CA VAL A 611 18.43 -8.55 26.18
C VAL A 611 17.91 -7.10 26.11
N TYR A 612 18.09 -6.32 27.18
CA TYR A 612 17.68 -4.92 27.26
C TYR A 612 18.75 -4.04 26.63
N ARG A 613 18.47 -3.54 25.43
CA ARG A 613 19.46 -2.80 24.62
C ARG A 613 18.92 -1.45 24.17
N PRO A 614 19.20 -0.37 24.92
CA PRO A 614 18.98 0.99 24.44
C PRO A 614 20.02 1.37 23.38
N MET A 615 19.71 2.40 22.57
CA MET A 615 20.66 2.99 21.62
C MET A 615 21.14 4.36 22.12
N GLY A 616 22.45 4.64 22.01
CA GLY A 616 23.01 5.97 22.24
C GLY A 616 22.91 6.48 23.67
N THR A 617 23.01 5.59 24.68
CA THR A 617 22.95 6.01 26.09
C THR A 617 24.10 6.92 26.48
N PHE A 618 25.31 6.69 25.94
CA PHE A 618 26.44 7.57 26.18
C PHE A 618 26.22 8.93 25.53
N ALA A 619 25.90 8.96 24.23
CA ALA A 619 25.56 10.20 23.52
C ALA A 619 24.45 11.02 24.22
N ALA A 620 23.48 10.34 24.85
CA ALA A 620 22.39 10.96 25.60
C ALA A 620 22.71 11.29 27.08
N ASP A 621 23.96 11.09 27.54
CA ASP A 621 24.40 11.28 28.93
C ASP A 621 23.57 10.46 29.95
N GLN A 622 23.32 9.20 29.62
CA GLN A 622 22.56 8.26 30.43
C GLN A 622 23.47 7.14 30.95
N ALA A 623 23.03 6.48 32.03
CA ALA A 623 23.60 5.21 32.44
C ALA A 623 23.39 4.15 31.34
N VAL A 624 24.18 3.07 31.38
CA VAL A 624 24.11 1.98 30.40
C VAL A 624 22.72 1.31 30.32
N ASP A 625 21.95 1.36 31.40
CA ASP A 625 20.57 0.86 31.52
C ASP A 625 19.50 1.97 31.36
N GLY A 626 19.88 3.12 30.79
CA GLY A 626 18.97 4.19 30.42
C GLY A 626 18.06 3.81 29.23
N ASN A 627 17.19 4.75 28.84
CA ASN A 627 16.28 4.54 27.70
C ASN A 627 16.97 4.70 26.34
N GLY A 628 18.07 5.44 26.29
CA GLY A 628 18.69 5.85 25.03
C GLY A 628 17.85 6.87 24.27
N ILE A 629 17.95 6.83 22.94
CA ILE A 629 17.36 7.80 21.99
C ILE A 629 16.17 7.27 21.17
N ARG A 630 15.74 6.03 21.42
CA ARG A 630 14.58 5.41 20.74
C ARG A 630 13.35 5.40 21.66
N PRO A 631 12.12 5.16 21.15
CA PRO A 631 10.90 5.24 21.95
C PRO A 631 10.97 4.43 23.25
N VAL A 632 11.47 3.20 23.15
CA VAL A 632 11.84 2.32 24.26
C VAL A 632 13.07 1.49 23.87
N PRO A 633 13.78 0.87 24.83
CA PRO A 633 14.88 -0.04 24.53
C PRO A 633 14.44 -1.27 23.73
N TYR A 634 15.35 -1.81 22.93
CA TYR A 634 15.14 -3.11 22.29
C TYR A 634 15.12 -4.20 23.35
N ASP A 635 14.07 -5.02 23.35
CA ASP A 635 13.89 -6.13 24.29
C ASP A 635 12.93 -7.15 23.69
N THR A 636 13.13 -8.43 23.98
CA THR A 636 12.25 -9.50 23.50
C THR A 636 10.95 -9.62 24.29
N SER A 637 10.84 -8.92 25.42
CA SER A 637 9.67 -8.85 26.28
C SER A 637 8.72 -7.73 25.86
N PHE A 638 7.46 -8.09 25.61
CA PHE A 638 6.35 -7.13 25.44
C PHE A 638 6.11 -6.25 26.67
N ALA A 639 6.67 -6.57 27.84
CA ALA A 639 6.55 -5.68 29.00
C ALA A 639 7.47 -4.45 28.91
N VAL A 640 8.51 -4.51 28.07
CA VAL A 640 9.47 -3.43 27.84
C VAL A 640 9.25 -2.80 26.48
N ASN A 641 9.06 -3.62 25.45
CA ASN A 641 8.86 -3.19 24.08
C ASN A 641 7.74 -3.99 23.42
N ASP A 642 6.54 -3.39 23.36
CA ASP A 642 5.31 -3.97 22.81
C ASP A 642 5.01 -3.58 21.36
N TYR A 643 5.94 -2.90 20.68
CA TYR A 643 5.74 -2.45 19.30
C TYR A 643 5.66 -3.62 18.31
N THR A 644 4.75 -3.47 17.34
CA THR A 644 4.34 -4.43 16.32
C THR A 644 4.21 -3.77 14.95
N TYR A 645 4.01 -4.58 13.90
CA TYR A 645 3.77 -4.08 12.54
C TYR A 645 2.57 -3.11 12.45
N ALA A 646 1.53 -3.31 13.27
CA ALA A 646 0.36 -2.42 13.29
C ALA A 646 0.68 -0.99 13.75
N ASP A 647 1.77 -0.79 14.50
CA ASP A 647 2.17 0.53 15.00
C ASP A 647 2.76 1.43 13.90
N LEU A 648 3.05 0.89 12.71
CA LEU A 648 3.43 1.72 11.58
C LEU A 648 2.33 2.74 11.23
N GLY A 649 1.05 2.44 11.42
CA GLY A 649 -0.03 3.39 11.18
C GLY A 649 -0.13 4.52 12.22
N ASN A 650 0.65 4.48 13.31
CA ASN A 650 0.61 5.49 14.37
C ASN A 650 1.45 6.72 13.99
N ASN A 651 0.82 7.90 13.95
CA ASN A 651 1.48 9.18 13.66
C ASN A 651 2.49 9.63 14.74
N GLU A 652 2.48 9.03 15.93
CA GLU A 652 3.50 9.25 16.96
C GLU A 652 4.81 8.51 16.65
N ILE A 653 4.78 7.53 15.74
CA ILE A 653 5.97 6.85 15.23
C ILE A 653 6.54 7.68 14.08
N SER A 654 7.71 8.27 14.31
CA SER A 654 8.40 9.13 13.34
C SER A 654 8.92 8.35 12.12
N VAL A 655 9.08 9.06 11.01
CA VAL A 655 9.79 8.60 9.82
C VAL A 655 11.01 9.48 9.67
N PRO A 656 12.22 8.91 9.50
CA PRO A 656 12.50 7.49 9.33
C PRO A 656 12.67 6.68 10.64
N HIS A 657 13.00 7.34 11.75
CA HIS A 657 13.54 6.69 12.96
C HIS A 657 12.57 5.74 13.67
N GLY A 658 11.34 6.18 13.92
CA GLY A 658 10.32 5.36 14.56
C GLY A 658 9.97 4.11 13.75
N VAL A 659 9.85 4.22 12.43
CA VAL A 659 9.64 3.07 11.53
C VAL A 659 10.80 2.09 11.61
N GLY A 660 12.04 2.57 11.52
CA GLY A 660 13.22 1.73 11.69
C GLY A 660 13.29 1.03 13.05
N PHE A 661 12.89 1.73 14.12
CA PHE A 661 12.82 1.15 15.45
C PHE A 661 11.86 -0.07 15.53
N VAL A 662 10.69 -0.01 14.87
CA VAL A 662 9.79 -1.18 14.80
C VAL A 662 10.45 -2.34 14.04
N TRP A 663 11.16 -2.06 12.95
CA TRP A 663 11.89 -3.09 12.19
C TRP A 663 13.00 -3.76 13.03
N SER A 664 13.88 -2.96 13.65
CA SER A 664 14.97 -3.45 14.49
C SER A 664 14.44 -4.26 15.69
N THR A 665 13.29 -3.86 16.24
CA THR A 665 12.59 -4.61 17.30
C THR A 665 12.24 -6.05 16.86
N MET A 666 11.85 -6.26 15.60
CA MET A 666 11.62 -7.61 15.05
C MET A 666 12.92 -8.38 14.81
N LEU A 667 13.96 -7.71 14.30
CA LEU A 667 15.26 -8.34 14.08
C LEU A 667 15.97 -8.70 15.39
N TRP A 668 15.70 -7.97 16.48
CA TRP A 668 16.18 -8.30 17.81
C TRP A 668 15.56 -9.60 18.33
N ASP A 669 14.25 -9.78 18.18
CA ASP A 669 13.57 -11.05 18.46
C ASP A 669 14.14 -12.19 17.63
N LEU A 670 14.40 -11.94 16.34
CA LEU A 670 15.01 -12.92 15.43
C LEU A 670 16.41 -13.33 15.91
N SER A 671 17.22 -12.36 16.31
CA SER A 671 18.61 -12.60 16.73
C SER A 671 18.66 -13.46 17.98
N TRP A 672 17.82 -13.17 18.98
CA TRP A 672 17.70 -14.02 20.17
C TRP A 672 17.17 -15.41 19.83
N ALA A 673 16.20 -15.53 18.92
CA ALA A 673 15.72 -16.85 18.48
C ALA A 673 16.85 -17.69 17.87
N PHE A 674 17.72 -17.09 17.05
CA PHE A 674 18.90 -17.76 16.51
C PHE A 674 19.94 -18.09 17.58
N MET A 675 20.23 -17.18 18.51
CA MET A 675 21.18 -17.43 19.59
C MET A 675 20.69 -18.49 20.57
N ASP A 676 19.39 -18.58 20.82
CA ASP A 676 18.80 -19.63 21.65
C ASP A 676 18.93 -21.02 20.99
N GLU A 677 18.79 -21.08 19.66
CA GLU A 677 18.90 -22.33 18.89
C GLU A 677 20.36 -22.76 18.66
N TYR A 678 21.24 -21.82 18.29
CA TYR A 678 22.60 -22.11 17.81
C TYR A 678 23.72 -21.65 18.76
N GLY A 679 23.38 -21.00 19.87
CA GLY A 679 24.33 -20.36 20.78
C GLY A 679 24.84 -19.02 20.25
N TYR A 680 25.52 -18.26 21.11
CA TYR A 680 26.26 -17.05 20.73
C TYR A 680 27.74 -17.37 20.55
N ASP A 681 28.36 -16.76 19.54
CA ASP A 681 29.79 -16.82 19.30
C ASP A 681 30.39 -15.40 19.27
N PRO A 682 31.30 -15.05 20.19
CA PRO A 682 31.90 -13.71 20.23
C PRO A 682 32.81 -13.40 19.04
N ASP A 683 33.22 -14.41 18.25
CA ASP A 683 33.98 -14.17 17.02
C ASP A 683 33.05 -13.67 15.91
N LEU A 684 33.02 -12.35 15.70
CA LEU A 684 32.22 -11.71 14.66
C LEU A 684 32.71 -11.98 13.23
N VAL A 685 33.90 -12.53 13.02
CA VAL A 685 34.48 -12.73 11.68
C VAL A 685 34.36 -14.17 11.23
N SER A 686 34.80 -15.11 12.07
CA SER A 686 34.86 -16.54 11.73
C SER A 686 33.94 -17.43 12.56
N GLY A 687 33.15 -16.82 13.46
CA GLY A 687 32.21 -17.51 14.31
C GLY A 687 31.07 -18.21 13.56
N ALA A 688 30.45 -19.16 14.25
CA ALA A 688 29.37 -19.99 13.71
C ALA A 688 28.11 -19.99 14.59
N GLY A 689 28.02 -19.07 15.54
CA GLY A 689 26.86 -18.92 16.43
C GLY A 689 25.64 -18.36 15.69
N GLY A 690 24.50 -18.36 16.39
CA GLY A 690 23.24 -17.79 15.91
C GLY A 690 23.35 -16.32 15.55
N ASN A 691 24.17 -15.54 16.27
CA ASN A 691 24.48 -14.15 15.91
C ASN A 691 25.19 -14.04 14.55
N ASN A 692 26.11 -14.96 14.23
CA ASN A 692 26.78 -14.98 12.92
C ASN A 692 25.82 -15.43 11.80
N ILE A 693 24.93 -16.38 12.08
CA ILE A 693 23.91 -16.82 11.13
C ILE A 693 22.94 -15.66 10.82
N ALA A 694 22.49 -14.95 11.86
CA ALA A 694 21.62 -13.77 11.71
C ALA A 694 22.31 -12.67 10.88
N LEU A 695 23.57 -12.34 11.18
CA LEU A 695 24.38 -11.40 10.38
C LEU A 695 24.42 -11.82 8.90
N GLN A 696 24.73 -13.08 8.61
CA GLN A 696 24.77 -13.56 7.23
C GLN A 696 23.42 -13.42 6.51
N LEU A 697 22.34 -13.91 7.13
CA LEU A 697 21.02 -13.93 6.50
C LEU A 697 20.46 -12.53 6.29
N ILE A 698 20.70 -11.61 7.23
CA ILE A 698 20.25 -10.22 7.11
C ILE A 698 21.07 -9.45 6.07
N THR A 699 22.40 -9.65 6.00
CA THR A 699 23.22 -9.08 4.91
C THR A 699 22.80 -9.61 3.54
N ASP A 700 22.50 -10.91 3.42
CA ASP A 700 22.02 -11.49 2.17
C ASP A 700 20.60 -11.04 1.82
N GLY A 701 19.73 -10.85 2.82
CA GLY A 701 18.39 -10.27 2.64
C GLY A 701 18.43 -8.89 1.99
N LEU A 702 19.36 -8.01 2.42
CA LEU A 702 19.57 -6.69 1.81
C LEU A 702 19.90 -6.78 0.31
N LYS A 703 20.63 -7.81 -0.13
CA LYS A 703 20.95 -8.03 -1.55
C LYS A 703 19.73 -8.55 -2.33
N LEU A 704 18.86 -9.30 -1.68
CA LEU A 704 17.72 -9.98 -2.31
C LEU A 704 16.51 -9.06 -2.48
N GLN A 705 16.26 -8.18 -1.52
CA GLN A 705 15.08 -7.32 -1.54
C GLN A 705 15.08 -6.34 -2.73
N THR A 706 13.88 -5.93 -3.15
CA THR A 706 13.69 -4.95 -4.21
C THR A 706 14.03 -3.53 -3.74
N CYS A 707 14.11 -2.57 -4.68
CA CYS A 707 14.17 -1.14 -4.33
C CYS A 707 12.84 -0.68 -3.74
N SER A 708 12.86 0.28 -2.80
CA SER A 708 11.70 0.71 -2.01
C SER A 708 10.95 -0.45 -1.36
N PRO A 709 11.62 -1.32 -0.58
CA PRO A 709 10.96 -2.41 0.12
C PRO A 709 10.12 -1.87 1.29
N GLY A 710 9.05 -2.58 1.64
CA GLY A 710 8.44 -2.46 2.97
C GLY A 710 8.73 -3.71 3.81
N PHE A 711 8.06 -3.84 4.94
CA PHE A 711 8.44 -4.84 5.95
C PHE A 711 8.26 -6.28 5.47
N VAL A 712 7.18 -6.56 4.73
CA VAL A 712 6.93 -7.90 4.16
C VAL A 712 8.02 -8.25 3.15
N ASP A 713 8.41 -7.31 2.29
CA ASP A 713 9.54 -7.53 1.36
C ASP A 713 10.83 -7.87 2.11
N GLY A 714 11.14 -7.13 3.19
CA GLY A 714 12.33 -7.36 4.00
C GLY A 714 12.33 -8.73 4.68
N ARG A 715 11.19 -9.13 5.26
CA ARG A 715 11.00 -10.46 5.87
C ARG A 715 11.19 -11.56 4.84
N ASP A 716 10.52 -11.43 3.69
CA ASP A 716 10.54 -12.44 2.63
C ASP A 716 11.94 -12.55 2.01
N ALA A 717 12.68 -11.46 1.91
CA ALA A 717 14.08 -11.47 1.50
C ALA A 717 14.97 -12.23 2.50
N ILE A 718 14.76 -12.10 3.81
CA ILE A 718 15.49 -12.86 4.84
C ILE A 718 15.12 -14.35 4.79
N LEU A 719 13.83 -14.68 4.64
CA LEU A 719 13.37 -16.07 4.44
C LEU A 719 13.98 -16.68 3.18
N MET A 720 14.10 -15.90 2.12
CA MET A 720 14.73 -16.32 0.87
C MET A 720 16.24 -16.48 1.02
N ALA A 721 16.91 -15.62 1.79
CA ALA A 721 18.33 -15.79 2.11
C ALA A 721 18.58 -17.14 2.80
N ASP A 722 17.71 -17.53 3.74
CA ASP A 722 17.80 -18.83 4.41
C ASP A 722 17.52 -20.00 3.47
N GLU A 723 16.55 -19.85 2.56
CA GLU A 723 16.27 -20.85 1.52
C GLU A 723 17.45 -21.05 0.57
N LEU A 724 18.16 -19.99 0.19
CA LEU A 724 19.28 -20.08 -0.75
C LEU A 724 20.57 -20.58 -0.10
N THR A 725 20.80 -20.22 1.16
CA THR A 725 22.08 -20.49 1.84
C THR A 725 22.02 -21.73 2.72
N ASN A 726 20.87 -22.02 3.34
CA ASN A 726 20.69 -23.09 4.33
C ASN A 726 19.58 -24.09 3.95
N ASP A 727 19.13 -24.11 2.69
CA ASP A 727 18.01 -24.94 2.22
C ASP A 727 16.73 -24.78 3.08
N GLY A 728 16.52 -23.58 3.63
CA GLY A 728 15.31 -23.22 4.38
C GLY A 728 15.25 -23.81 5.80
N ALA A 729 16.38 -24.27 6.34
CA ALA A 729 16.46 -24.92 7.65
C ALA A 729 15.93 -24.06 8.81
N ASN A 730 15.98 -22.72 8.69
CA ASN A 730 15.59 -21.79 9.74
C ASN A 730 14.27 -21.06 9.48
N LYS A 731 13.59 -21.34 8.36
CA LYS A 731 12.33 -20.66 7.98
C LYS A 731 11.33 -20.54 9.11
N CYS A 732 11.14 -21.61 9.88
CA CYS A 732 10.15 -21.60 10.95
C CYS A 732 10.59 -20.84 12.20
N LEU A 733 11.90 -20.70 12.42
CA LEU A 733 12.45 -19.81 13.44
C LEU A 733 12.24 -18.35 13.03
N ILE A 734 12.52 -18.03 11.76
CA ILE A 734 12.32 -16.70 11.17
C ILE A 734 10.84 -16.30 11.23
N TRP A 735 9.93 -17.17 10.76
CA TRP A 735 8.49 -16.93 10.82
C TRP A 735 7.99 -16.69 12.25
N LYS A 736 8.47 -17.46 13.23
CA LYS A 736 8.09 -17.26 14.64
C LYS A 736 8.49 -15.90 15.17
N ALA A 737 9.69 -15.42 14.85
CA ALA A 737 10.17 -14.12 15.30
C ALA A 737 9.34 -12.97 14.69
N PHE A 738 9.07 -13.01 13.38
CA PHE A 738 8.28 -11.97 12.71
C PHE A 738 6.79 -12.02 13.07
N ALA A 739 6.18 -13.21 13.09
CA ALA A 739 4.79 -13.40 13.47
C ALA A 739 4.51 -12.95 14.91
N LYS A 740 5.49 -13.12 15.82
CA LYS A 740 5.39 -12.62 17.20
C LYS A 740 5.06 -11.13 17.26
N ARG A 741 5.53 -10.33 16.29
CA ARG A 741 5.32 -8.87 16.23
C ARG A 741 4.39 -8.42 15.10
N GLY A 742 3.50 -9.28 14.63
CA GLY A 742 2.46 -8.89 13.69
C GLY A 742 2.87 -8.90 12.23
N LEU A 743 4.05 -9.43 11.88
CA LEU A 743 4.52 -9.60 10.49
C LEU A 743 4.47 -11.09 10.07
N GLY A 744 3.41 -11.78 10.48
CA GLY A 744 3.15 -13.20 10.27
C GLY A 744 2.71 -13.57 8.86
N PHE A 745 2.35 -14.82 8.66
CA PHE A 745 2.18 -15.42 7.33
C PHE A 745 1.11 -14.72 6.48
N SER A 746 -0.03 -14.33 7.08
CA SER A 746 -1.09 -13.61 6.39
C SER A 746 -0.98 -12.09 6.50
N ALA A 747 0.17 -11.53 6.92
CA ALA A 747 0.36 -10.09 7.00
C ALA A 747 0.45 -9.50 5.60
N GLU A 748 -0.29 -8.43 5.34
CA GLU A 748 -0.29 -7.74 4.05
C GLU A 748 0.39 -6.38 4.19
N GLN A 749 1.26 -6.05 3.25
CA GLN A 749 1.98 -4.78 3.29
C GLN A 749 1.19 -3.60 2.74
N GLY A 750 0.35 -3.84 1.72
CA GLY A 750 -0.13 -2.75 0.88
C GLY A 750 1.01 -2.11 0.08
N SER A 751 0.99 -0.78 -0.02
CA SER A 751 2.01 0.01 -0.71
C SER A 751 3.16 0.36 0.25
N SER A 752 4.40 0.14 -0.18
CA SER A 752 5.60 0.59 0.56
C SER A 752 5.69 2.11 0.77
N GLU A 753 4.88 2.87 0.02
CA GLU A 753 4.73 4.33 0.10
C GLU A 753 3.61 4.77 1.08
N SER A 754 3.06 3.84 1.85
CA SER A 754 1.99 4.10 2.82
C SER A 754 2.21 3.24 4.06
N ARG A 755 1.91 3.80 5.24
CA ARG A 755 2.04 3.11 6.53
C ARG A 755 0.69 2.64 7.10
N THR A 756 -0.40 2.91 6.39
CA THR A 756 -1.77 2.77 6.93
C THR A 756 -2.64 1.80 6.15
N ASP A 757 -2.14 1.21 5.07
CA ASP A 757 -2.83 0.26 4.20
C ASP A 757 -2.36 -1.20 4.40
N GLY A 758 -1.32 -1.42 5.21
CA GLY A 758 -0.90 -2.75 5.66
C GLY A 758 -1.79 -3.34 6.76
N THR A 759 -1.84 -4.66 6.86
CA THR A 759 -2.53 -5.42 7.91
C THR A 759 -1.58 -6.35 8.64
N ALA A 760 -1.60 -6.29 9.97
CA ALA A 760 -0.79 -7.16 10.81
C ALA A 760 -1.39 -8.57 10.94
N ALA A 761 -0.53 -9.58 10.97
CA ALA A 761 -0.90 -10.95 11.24
C ALA A 761 0.09 -11.64 12.19
N PHE A 762 -0.40 -12.57 13.00
CA PHE A 762 0.40 -13.26 14.03
C PHE A 762 0.46 -14.78 13.80
N ASP A 763 -0.02 -15.23 12.64
CA ASP A 763 -0.06 -16.63 12.24
C ASP A 763 1.28 -17.09 11.66
N LEU A 764 1.52 -18.40 11.73
CA LEU A 764 2.65 -19.06 11.10
C LEU A 764 2.18 -19.80 9.86
N PRO A 765 3.05 -20.00 8.84
CA PRO A 765 2.71 -20.87 7.74
C PRO A 765 2.40 -22.28 8.27
N PRO A 766 1.45 -23.02 7.66
CA PRO A 766 1.10 -24.38 8.08
C PRO A 766 2.30 -25.33 8.19
N ALA A 767 3.34 -25.12 7.38
CA ALA A 767 4.57 -25.90 7.39
C ALA A 767 5.40 -25.75 8.69
N CYS A 768 5.15 -24.72 9.49
CA CYS A 768 5.96 -24.37 10.66
C CYS A 768 5.40 -24.80 12.01
N PHE A 769 4.26 -25.47 12.01
CA PHE A 769 3.76 -26.11 13.21
C PHE A 769 4.43 -27.48 13.40
N ASN A 770 4.88 -27.75 14.62
CA ASN A 770 5.31 -29.09 15.00
C ASN A 770 4.06 -29.96 15.14
N ILE A 771 3.78 -30.69 14.08
CA ILE A 771 2.69 -31.66 14.05
C ILE A 771 3.05 -32.77 15.03
N THR A 772 2.27 -32.90 16.11
CA THR A 772 2.47 -33.93 17.14
C THR A 772 1.48 -35.08 17.04
N SER A 773 0.43 -34.89 16.25
CA SER A 773 -0.65 -35.85 15.97
C SER A 773 -1.00 -35.79 14.47
N ALA A 774 -1.36 -36.94 13.89
CA ALA A 774 -2.05 -36.95 12.59
C ALA A 774 -3.37 -36.16 12.72
N PRO A 775 -3.87 -35.53 11.64
CA PRO A 775 -5.05 -34.69 11.73
C PRO A 775 -6.28 -35.56 12.04
N THR A 776 -7.31 -35.01 12.66
CA THR A 776 -8.59 -35.70 12.84
C THR A 776 -9.64 -35.01 11.98
N ALA A 777 -10.17 -35.70 10.97
CA ALA A 777 -11.14 -35.14 10.03
C ALA A 777 -12.46 -34.82 10.73
N ALA A 778 -12.94 -33.59 10.61
CA ALA A 778 -14.26 -33.17 11.08
C ALA A 778 -14.81 -32.06 10.20
N PHE A 779 -16.13 -32.06 10.01
CA PHE A 779 -16.82 -30.99 9.28
C PHE A 779 -18.28 -30.89 9.69
N SER A 780 -18.85 -29.71 9.45
CA SER A 780 -20.27 -29.41 9.57
C SER A 780 -20.84 -28.82 8.28
N ILE A 781 -22.17 -28.83 8.18
CA ILE A 781 -22.92 -28.21 7.08
C ILE A 781 -24.06 -27.36 7.67
N ALA A 782 -24.32 -26.20 7.07
CA ALA A 782 -25.35 -25.28 7.57
C ALA A 782 -26.78 -25.78 7.28
N ASN A 783 -27.00 -26.37 6.09
CA ASN A 783 -28.32 -26.85 5.63
C ASN A 783 -28.21 -28.27 5.06
N ALA A 784 -28.54 -29.28 5.87
CA ALA A 784 -28.49 -30.69 5.46
C ALA A 784 -29.62 -31.08 4.48
N ALA A 785 -30.74 -30.37 4.52
CA ALA A 785 -31.81 -30.47 3.54
C ALA A 785 -31.82 -29.19 2.71
N THR A 786 -31.78 -29.33 1.39
CA THR A 786 -31.85 -28.22 0.44
C THR A 786 -32.87 -28.53 -0.64
N CYS A 787 -33.54 -27.49 -1.15
CA CYS A 787 -34.44 -27.57 -2.29
C CYS A 787 -33.85 -26.94 -3.56
N ASN A 788 -32.67 -26.30 -3.46
CA ASN A 788 -31.97 -25.65 -4.56
C ASN A 788 -30.64 -26.34 -4.91
N GLY A 789 -30.26 -27.39 -4.17
CA GLY A 789 -29.05 -28.16 -4.43
C GLY A 789 -27.76 -27.49 -3.95
N ILE A 790 -27.80 -26.31 -3.35
CA ILE A 790 -26.59 -25.59 -2.89
C ILE A 790 -26.32 -25.91 -1.43
N VAL A 791 -25.11 -26.37 -1.11
CA VAL A 791 -24.69 -26.72 0.25
C VAL A 791 -23.31 -26.11 0.55
N GLN A 792 -23.20 -25.46 1.70
CA GLN A 792 -21.93 -24.95 2.23
C GLN A 792 -21.36 -25.90 3.28
N PHE A 793 -20.06 -26.17 3.17
CA PHE A 793 -19.30 -27.04 4.06
C PHE A 793 -18.31 -26.22 4.89
N THR A 794 -18.22 -26.54 6.18
CA THR A 794 -17.26 -25.92 7.11
C THR A 794 -16.35 -27.00 7.68
N ASP A 795 -15.04 -26.82 7.51
CA ASP A 795 -14.03 -27.66 8.13
C ASP A 795 -13.97 -27.40 9.65
N GLU A 796 -14.04 -28.49 10.42
CA GLU A 796 -13.89 -28.49 11.88
C GLU A 796 -12.74 -29.42 12.32
N SER A 797 -11.91 -29.83 11.37
CA SER A 797 -10.85 -30.82 11.59
C SER A 797 -9.85 -30.35 12.64
N LEU A 798 -9.41 -31.28 13.47
CA LEU A 798 -8.49 -31.05 14.57
C LEU A 798 -7.06 -31.44 14.19
N ASP A 799 -6.10 -31.13 15.07
CA ASP A 799 -4.71 -31.58 14.96
C ASP A 799 -3.97 -31.07 13.71
N LEU A 800 -4.24 -29.81 13.33
CA LEU A 800 -3.52 -29.04 12.30
C LEU A 800 -3.47 -29.73 10.93
N PRO A 801 -4.62 -29.86 10.24
CA PRO A 801 -4.65 -30.30 8.85
C PRO A 801 -3.91 -29.29 7.95
N GLN A 802 -3.13 -29.78 6.99
CA GLN A 802 -2.34 -28.98 6.04
C GLN A 802 -2.87 -29.08 4.60
N ALA A 803 -3.77 -30.01 4.32
CA ALA A 803 -4.45 -30.16 3.04
C ALA A 803 -5.85 -30.75 3.24
N TRP A 804 -6.79 -30.37 2.38
CA TRP A 804 -8.17 -30.84 2.36
C TRP A 804 -8.49 -31.45 0.99
N ALA A 805 -9.23 -32.55 0.99
CA ALA A 805 -9.81 -33.13 -0.21
C ALA A 805 -11.25 -33.56 0.09
N TRP A 806 -12.18 -32.84 -0.53
CA TRP A 806 -13.61 -33.09 -0.44
C TRP A 806 -14.08 -33.97 -1.60
N ASP A 807 -14.96 -34.93 -1.31
CA ASP A 807 -15.77 -35.67 -2.27
C ASP A 807 -17.22 -35.54 -1.83
N PHE A 808 -18.04 -34.91 -2.68
CA PHE A 808 -19.43 -34.58 -2.37
C PHE A 808 -20.40 -35.75 -2.66
N GLY A 809 -19.91 -36.87 -3.20
CA GLY A 809 -20.71 -38.08 -3.41
C GLY A 809 -21.54 -38.09 -4.70
N ASP A 810 -21.54 -36.99 -5.47
CA ASP A 810 -22.14 -36.85 -6.81
C ASP A 810 -21.10 -36.88 -7.95
N GLY A 811 -19.81 -36.98 -7.59
CA GLY A 811 -18.67 -36.88 -8.51
C GLY A 811 -17.95 -35.53 -8.48
N GLY A 812 -18.48 -34.52 -7.78
CA GLY A 812 -17.81 -33.26 -7.50
C GLY A 812 -16.76 -33.36 -6.39
N THR A 813 -15.71 -32.55 -6.48
CA THR A 813 -14.60 -32.53 -5.50
C THR A 813 -14.09 -31.12 -5.25
N SER A 814 -13.46 -30.86 -4.09
CA SER A 814 -12.79 -29.59 -3.79
C SER A 814 -11.53 -29.76 -2.95
N SER A 815 -10.62 -28.79 -3.02
CA SER A 815 -9.43 -28.71 -2.14
C SER A 815 -9.45 -27.47 -1.21
N ASN A 816 -10.49 -26.65 -1.30
CA ASN A 816 -10.67 -25.51 -0.42
C ASN A 816 -11.02 -26.00 0.99
N GLN A 817 -10.59 -25.27 2.02
CA GLN A 817 -10.92 -25.62 3.40
C GLN A 817 -12.43 -25.58 3.66
N ASN A 818 -13.14 -24.54 3.21
CA ASN A 818 -14.58 -24.35 3.42
C ASN A 818 -15.31 -24.16 2.07
N PRO A 819 -15.59 -25.23 1.30
CA PRO A 819 -16.18 -25.10 -0.02
C PRO A 819 -17.71 -24.93 0.02
N THR A 820 -18.25 -24.30 -1.02
CA THR A 820 -19.67 -24.38 -1.41
C THR A 820 -19.78 -25.31 -2.62
N HIS A 821 -20.75 -26.22 -2.63
CA HIS A 821 -20.98 -27.16 -3.73
C HIS A 821 -22.44 -27.11 -4.21
N VAL A 822 -22.64 -27.33 -5.51
CA VAL A 822 -23.95 -27.34 -6.17
C VAL A 822 -24.23 -28.76 -6.67
N TYR A 823 -25.31 -29.36 -6.18
CA TYR A 823 -25.82 -30.66 -6.62
C TYR A 823 -26.83 -30.44 -7.77
N ASP A 824 -26.49 -30.91 -8.97
CA ASP A 824 -27.35 -30.72 -10.16
C ASP A 824 -28.62 -31.59 -10.17
N ASN A 825 -28.66 -32.65 -9.36
CA ASN A 825 -29.74 -33.64 -9.37
C ASN A 825 -30.26 -33.92 -7.96
N GLU A 826 -31.57 -34.11 -7.82
CA GLU A 826 -32.17 -34.56 -6.58
C GLU A 826 -31.58 -35.89 -6.11
N GLY A 827 -31.35 -36.03 -4.81
CA GLY A 827 -30.75 -37.21 -4.23
C GLY A 827 -30.29 -37.03 -2.79
N VAL A 828 -29.89 -38.16 -2.21
CA VAL A 828 -29.25 -38.22 -0.90
C VAL A 828 -27.78 -38.54 -1.11
N TYR A 829 -26.91 -37.65 -0.65
CA TYR A 829 -25.47 -37.70 -0.91
C TYR A 829 -24.68 -37.91 0.37
N SER A 830 -23.67 -38.77 0.27
CA SER A 830 -22.70 -39.01 1.32
C SER A 830 -21.44 -38.21 1.02
N VAL A 831 -21.01 -37.36 1.95
CA VAL A 831 -19.86 -36.46 1.75
C VAL A 831 -18.68 -36.97 2.55
N SER A 832 -17.50 -36.94 1.94
CA SER A 832 -16.24 -37.23 2.64
C SER A 832 -15.27 -36.06 2.59
N LEU A 833 -14.62 -35.83 3.72
CA LEU A 833 -13.48 -34.93 3.87
C LEU A 833 -12.26 -35.77 4.24
N THR A 834 -11.24 -35.73 3.40
CA THR A 834 -9.90 -36.21 3.73
C THR A 834 -9.05 -35.02 4.11
N VAL A 835 -8.49 -35.05 5.33
CA VAL A 835 -7.48 -34.08 5.74
C VAL A 835 -6.14 -34.75 5.92
N THR A 836 -5.07 -34.06 5.53
CA THR A 836 -3.71 -34.59 5.58
C THR A 836 -2.77 -33.61 6.24
N ASN A 837 -1.81 -34.12 7.02
CA ASN A 837 -0.65 -33.39 7.51
C ASN A 837 0.60 -34.29 7.39
N THR A 838 1.78 -33.81 7.78
CA THR A 838 3.03 -34.58 7.65
C THR A 838 3.08 -35.91 8.41
N LEU A 839 2.24 -36.13 9.44
CA LEU A 839 2.21 -37.37 10.22
C LEU A 839 1.21 -38.41 9.68
N GLY A 840 0.25 -37.98 8.84
CA GLY A 840 -0.73 -38.88 8.26
C GLY A 840 -1.95 -38.16 7.72
N GLU A 841 -2.96 -38.95 7.40
CA GLU A 841 -4.25 -38.49 6.92
C GLU A 841 -5.35 -39.10 7.79
N ASP A 842 -6.49 -38.42 7.86
CA ASP A 842 -7.73 -38.97 8.37
C ASP A 842 -8.86 -38.63 7.41
N VAL A 843 -9.87 -39.50 7.37
CA VAL A 843 -11.01 -39.38 6.46
C VAL A 843 -12.29 -39.49 7.26
N LEU A 844 -13.10 -38.43 7.22
CA LEU A 844 -14.46 -38.47 7.73
C LEU A 844 -15.43 -38.63 6.56
N LEU A 845 -16.13 -39.76 6.51
CA LEU A 845 -17.30 -39.95 5.65
C LEU A 845 -18.56 -39.79 6.49
N GLN A 846 -19.38 -38.80 6.17
CA GLN A 846 -20.73 -38.70 6.71
C GLN A 846 -21.72 -39.19 5.66
N SER A 847 -22.35 -40.33 5.94
CA SER A 847 -23.33 -40.94 5.03
C SER A 847 -24.65 -40.19 5.05
N ASP A 848 -25.25 -40.03 3.88
CA ASP A 848 -26.59 -39.48 3.68
C ASP A 848 -26.78 -38.10 4.34
N ILE A 849 -25.72 -37.28 4.38
CA ILE A 849 -25.69 -36.02 5.11
C ILE A 849 -26.34 -34.87 4.33
N VAL A 850 -26.31 -34.93 3.00
CA VAL A 850 -27.02 -33.98 2.14
C VAL A 850 -28.26 -34.66 1.56
N ASN A 851 -29.41 -34.01 1.70
CA ASN A 851 -30.65 -34.39 1.04
C ASN A 851 -31.13 -33.23 0.16
N PHE A 852 -30.94 -33.37 -1.15
CA PHE A 852 -31.49 -32.44 -2.14
C PHE A 852 -32.80 -32.99 -2.70
N SER A 853 -33.90 -32.30 -2.43
CA SER A 853 -35.22 -32.62 -2.98
C SER A 853 -36.04 -31.36 -3.20
N THR A 854 -36.70 -31.22 -4.35
CA THR A 854 -37.68 -30.16 -4.55
C THR A 854 -39.03 -30.52 -3.89
N PRO A 855 -39.85 -29.53 -3.50
CA PRO A 855 -41.17 -29.79 -2.93
C PRO A 855 -42.10 -30.38 -3.99
N GLN A 856 -42.92 -31.38 -3.62
CA GLN A 856 -43.91 -31.91 -4.55
C GLN A 856 -45.06 -30.95 -4.80
N ALA A 857 -45.51 -30.87 -6.06
CA ALA A 857 -46.69 -30.11 -6.44
C ALA A 857 -47.93 -30.55 -5.63
N PRO A 858 -48.75 -29.60 -5.15
CA PRO A 858 -49.89 -29.95 -4.32
C PRO A 858 -50.99 -30.63 -5.14
N THR A 859 -51.76 -31.51 -4.51
CA THR A 859 -53.00 -32.02 -5.11
C THR A 859 -54.10 -30.99 -4.88
N ALA A 860 -54.58 -30.36 -5.95
CA ALA A 860 -55.61 -29.32 -5.87
C ALA A 860 -56.97 -29.76 -6.42
N THR A 861 -58.03 -29.16 -5.88
CA THR A 861 -59.42 -29.37 -6.28
C THR A 861 -60.06 -28.01 -6.54
N GLY A 862 -60.49 -27.81 -7.79
CA GLY A 862 -61.27 -26.65 -8.19
C GLY A 862 -62.69 -26.65 -7.65
N ALA A 863 -63.40 -25.54 -7.84
CA ALA A 863 -64.79 -25.40 -7.44
C ALA A 863 -65.62 -24.72 -8.54
N SER A 864 -66.90 -25.04 -8.57
CA SER A 864 -67.84 -24.52 -9.57
C SER A 864 -69.00 -23.77 -8.91
N GLY A 865 -69.39 -22.62 -9.45
CA GLY A 865 -70.50 -21.80 -8.93
C GLY A 865 -71.02 -20.83 -9.97
N CYS A 866 -71.95 -19.95 -9.59
CA CYS A 866 -72.54 -18.97 -10.51
C CYS A 866 -71.76 -17.65 -10.47
N ALA A 867 -71.76 -16.88 -11.56
CA ALA A 867 -71.09 -15.57 -11.60
C ALA A 867 -71.55 -14.69 -10.42
N GLY A 868 -70.58 -14.09 -9.72
CA GLY A 868 -70.78 -13.32 -8.49
C GLY A 868 -70.92 -14.14 -7.20
N GLN A 869 -70.89 -15.47 -7.24
CA GLN A 869 -70.77 -16.31 -6.05
C GLN A 869 -69.33 -16.43 -5.58
N VAL A 870 -69.15 -16.56 -4.27
CA VAL A 870 -67.88 -16.93 -3.67
C VAL A 870 -67.80 -18.46 -3.64
N VAL A 871 -66.72 -19.02 -4.17
CA VAL A 871 -66.42 -20.47 -4.14
C VAL A 871 -65.07 -20.71 -3.46
N SER A 872 -64.94 -21.86 -2.82
CA SER A 872 -63.74 -22.26 -2.08
C SER A 872 -62.91 -23.21 -2.93
N LEU A 873 -61.71 -22.78 -3.35
CA LEU A 873 -60.71 -23.66 -3.96
C LEU A 873 -59.91 -24.32 -2.84
N SER A 874 -59.48 -25.57 -3.03
CA SER A 874 -58.70 -26.28 -2.02
C SER A 874 -57.51 -27.00 -2.62
N ALA A 875 -56.41 -27.07 -1.87
CA ALA A 875 -55.20 -27.78 -2.24
C ALA A 875 -54.56 -28.40 -1.00
N ASN A 876 -53.91 -29.53 -1.20
CA ASN A 876 -53.22 -30.26 -0.15
C ASN A 876 -51.80 -30.59 -0.62
N GLY A 877 -50.82 -30.14 0.15
CA GLY A 877 -49.41 -30.46 0.00
C GLY A 877 -48.92 -31.15 1.26
N GLU A 878 -48.09 -32.19 1.12
CA GLU A 878 -47.68 -33.02 2.27
C GLU A 878 -46.73 -32.27 3.23
N ASP A 879 -45.93 -31.30 2.74
CA ASP A 879 -44.77 -30.77 3.48
C ASP A 879 -44.65 -29.23 3.58
N GLY A 880 -45.68 -28.42 3.33
CA GLY A 880 -45.51 -26.96 3.38
C GLY A 880 -46.79 -26.13 3.39
N THR A 881 -46.64 -24.81 3.26
CA THR A 881 -47.78 -23.88 3.12
C THR A 881 -48.19 -23.82 1.64
N ILE A 882 -49.48 -23.80 1.35
CA ILE A 882 -49.93 -23.58 -0.03
C ILE A 882 -49.95 -22.09 -0.33
N LEU A 883 -49.17 -21.66 -1.30
CA LEU A 883 -49.26 -20.34 -1.92
C LEU A 883 -50.18 -20.42 -3.14
N TRP A 884 -51.11 -19.48 -3.25
CA TRP A 884 -52.01 -19.37 -4.39
C TRP A 884 -51.71 -18.11 -5.19
N THR A 885 -51.57 -18.25 -6.51
CA THR A 885 -51.45 -17.12 -7.44
C THR A 885 -52.56 -17.14 -8.48
N ASP A 886 -52.90 -15.97 -9.01
CA ASP A 886 -53.82 -15.83 -10.14
C ASP A 886 -53.08 -16.01 -11.49
N ALA A 887 -53.82 -15.90 -12.59
CA ALA A 887 -53.28 -16.05 -13.94
C ALA A 887 -52.27 -14.97 -14.36
N ASP A 888 -52.23 -13.86 -13.65
CA ASP A 888 -51.28 -12.77 -13.88
C ASP A 888 -50.06 -12.87 -12.95
N GLY A 889 -50.00 -13.92 -12.11
CA GLY A 889 -48.92 -14.18 -11.16
C GLY A 889 -49.07 -13.44 -9.83
N ASN A 890 -50.18 -12.76 -9.58
CA ASN A 890 -50.38 -12.06 -8.30
C ASN A 890 -50.84 -13.03 -7.21
N GLU A 891 -50.41 -12.79 -5.98
CA GLU A 891 -50.85 -13.59 -4.82
C GLU A 891 -52.36 -13.48 -4.61
N ALA A 892 -53.05 -14.61 -4.70
CA ALA A 892 -54.48 -14.76 -4.45
C ALA A 892 -54.79 -15.17 -3.00
N GLY A 893 -53.81 -15.74 -2.28
CA GLY A 893 -53.88 -16.05 -0.86
C GLY A 893 -52.98 -17.22 -0.45
N GLN A 894 -53.05 -17.59 0.83
CA GLN A 894 -52.26 -18.68 1.41
C GLN A 894 -53.12 -19.65 2.23
N GLY A 895 -52.70 -20.91 2.28
CA GLY A 895 -53.32 -21.99 3.07
C GLY A 895 -54.06 -23.04 2.24
N GLU A 896 -54.56 -24.09 2.91
CA GLU A 896 -55.21 -25.25 2.26
C GLU A 896 -56.43 -24.90 1.40
N SER A 897 -56.99 -23.69 1.55
CA SER A 897 -58.09 -23.21 0.75
C SER A 897 -58.12 -21.69 0.63
N ILE A 898 -58.55 -21.18 -0.52
CA ILE A 898 -58.85 -19.76 -0.74
C ILE A 898 -60.31 -19.58 -1.19
N GLU A 899 -60.90 -18.45 -0.83
CA GLU A 899 -62.24 -18.05 -1.27
C GLU A 899 -62.13 -17.07 -2.43
N VAL A 900 -62.65 -17.44 -3.60
CA VAL A 900 -62.60 -16.62 -4.81
C VAL A 900 -64.00 -16.24 -5.26
N THR A 901 -64.21 -14.99 -5.66
CA THR A 901 -65.50 -14.57 -6.24
C THR A 901 -65.46 -14.83 -7.74
N LEU A 902 -66.37 -15.68 -8.22
CA LEU A 902 -66.45 -16.03 -9.63
C LEU A 902 -66.83 -14.82 -10.48
N GLY A 903 -66.03 -14.54 -11.51
CA GLY A 903 -66.35 -13.58 -12.55
C GLY A 903 -67.41 -14.10 -13.54
N ASN A 904 -67.51 -13.47 -14.71
CA ASN A 904 -68.39 -13.93 -15.79
C ASN A 904 -67.78 -15.11 -16.58
N GLN A 905 -66.47 -15.33 -16.45
CA GLN A 905 -65.73 -16.40 -17.11
C GLN A 905 -64.96 -17.21 -16.05
N SER A 906 -64.71 -18.49 -16.34
CA SER A 906 -63.89 -19.35 -15.49
C SER A 906 -62.45 -18.82 -15.44
N GLN A 907 -61.82 -18.90 -14.28
CA GLN A 907 -60.44 -18.44 -14.06
C GLN A 907 -59.59 -19.59 -13.50
N THR A 908 -58.36 -19.70 -13.97
CA THR A 908 -57.37 -20.63 -13.42
C THR A 908 -56.54 -19.90 -12.37
N TYR A 909 -56.41 -20.54 -11.21
CA TYR A 909 -55.48 -20.19 -10.15
C TYR A 909 -54.38 -21.25 -10.10
N PHE A 910 -53.25 -20.92 -9.51
CA PHE A 910 -52.10 -21.81 -9.38
C PHE A 910 -51.82 -22.04 -7.91
N ALA A 911 -51.76 -23.30 -7.49
CA ALA A 911 -51.40 -23.68 -6.12
C ALA A 911 -49.98 -24.28 -6.12
N GLN A 912 -49.10 -23.76 -5.26
CA GLN A 912 -47.73 -24.24 -5.06
C GLN A 912 -47.50 -24.56 -3.59
N VAL A 913 -46.68 -25.56 -3.29
CA VAL A 913 -46.18 -25.81 -1.94
C VAL A 913 -44.93 -24.96 -1.73
N GLU A 914 -44.93 -24.19 -0.66
CA GLU A 914 -43.76 -23.48 -0.16
C GLU A 914 -43.25 -24.16 1.11
N LEU A 915 -41.99 -24.59 1.10
CA LEU A 915 -41.32 -25.14 2.29
C LEU A 915 -40.68 -24.03 3.11
N ASP A 916 -40.97 -24.01 4.41
CA ASP A 916 -40.37 -23.12 5.41
C ASP A 916 -40.40 -21.62 5.01
N PRO A 917 -41.60 -21.02 4.82
CA PRO A 917 -41.73 -19.61 4.49
C PRO A 917 -41.04 -18.75 5.56
N GLN A 918 -40.00 -18.03 5.16
CA GLN A 918 -39.26 -17.13 6.03
C GLN A 918 -39.76 -15.70 5.82
N GLU A 919 -40.03 -14.99 6.90
CA GLU A 919 -40.38 -13.57 6.83
C GLU A 919 -39.18 -12.75 6.34
N PRO A 920 -39.40 -11.71 5.50
CA PRO A 920 -38.34 -10.80 5.09
C PRO A 920 -37.59 -10.21 6.29
N SER A 921 -36.28 -10.24 6.18
CA SER A 921 -35.35 -9.68 7.15
C SER A 921 -34.71 -8.41 6.61
N PHE A 922 -34.18 -7.56 7.49
CA PHE A 922 -33.62 -6.27 7.09
C PHE A 922 -32.14 -6.14 7.42
N ALA A 923 -31.35 -5.67 6.47
CA ALA A 923 -29.93 -5.36 6.64
C ALA A 923 -29.61 -3.90 6.28
N GLY A 924 -28.70 -3.27 7.01
CA GLY A 924 -28.31 -1.88 6.78
C GLY A 924 -29.02 -0.86 7.69
N PRO A 925 -28.62 0.42 7.62
CA PRO A 925 -29.13 1.45 8.51
C PRO A 925 -30.57 1.85 8.15
N VAL A 926 -31.38 2.06 9.19
CA VAL A 926 -32.78 2.49 9.10
C VAL A 926 -32.86 3.98 9.45
N ASN A 927 -32.84 4.93 8.50
CA ASN A 927 -33.38 6.31 8.69
C ASN A 927 -33.13 7.31 7.53
N GLU A 928 -33.82 8.45 7.65
CA GLU A 928 -33.73 9.71 6.93
C GLU A 928 -32.68 10.69 7.51
N ASN A 929 -31.79 10.25 8.42
CA ASN A 929 -30.81 11.14 9.06
C ASN A 929 -29.52 11.22 8.26
N PHE A 930 -29.54 12.03 7.21
CA PHE A 930 -28.35 12.40 6.46
C PHE A 930 -27.55 13.42 7.28
N GLY A 931 -26.29 13.10 7.62
CA GLY A 931 -25.39 14.01 8.32
C GLY A 931 -24.93 15.16 7.44
N SER A 932 -23.64 15.21 7.11
CA SER A 932 -23.12 16.05 6.02
C SER A 932 -23.27 15.39 4.63
N GLY A 933 -23.85 14.19 4.58
CA GLY A 933 -24.27 13.51 3.37
C GLY A 933 -25.21 14.35 2.50
N GLY A 934 -25.16 14.17 1.18
CA GLY A 934 -25.87 14.99 0.21
C GLY A 934 -26.19 14.26 -1.09
N ASN A 935 -26.98 14.90 -1.94
CA ASN A 935 -27.31 14.42 -3.28
C ASN A 935 -26.04 14.29 -4.12
N HIS A 936 -25.84 13.14 -4.76
CA HIS A 936 -24.57 12.77 -5.37
C HIS A 936 -24.73 12.42 -6.87
N ALA A 937 -25.18 13.39 -7.66
CA ALA A 937 -25.34 13.26 -9.12
C ALA A 937 -24.00 13.35 -9.88
N THR A 938 -23.13 12.34 -9.73
CA THR A 938 -21.79 12.28 -10.36
C THR A 938 -21.65 11.08 -11.31
N THR A 939 -20.60 11.06 -12.14
CA THR A 939 -20.30 9.91 -13.02
C THR A 939 -19.66 8.73 -12.28
N PHE A 940 -19.37 8.86 -10.98
CA PHE A 940 -18.80 7.80 -10.15
C PHE A 940 -19.83 6.71 -9.88
N VAL A 941 -19.38 5.45 -9.88
CA VAL A 941 -20.20 4.28 -9.50
C VAL A 941 -20.14 4.12 -7.99
N GLY A 942 -21.14 4.66 -7.30
CA GLY A 942 -21.27 4.45 -5.85
C GLY A 942 -21.85 3.07 -5.58
N THR A 943 -21.18 2.25 -4.75
CA THR A 943 -21.62 0.90 -4.42
C THR A 943 -21.67 0.65 -2.92
N VAL A 944 -22.55 -0.27 -2.54
CA VAL A 944 -22.58 -0.94 -1.24
C VAL A 944 -21.97 -2.33 -1.41
N GLN A 945 -21.06 -2.71 -0.53
CA GLN A 945 -20.40 -4.02 -0.52
C GLN A 945 -21.04 -4.91 0.54
N PHE A 946 -21.35 -6.15 0.19
CA PHE A 946 -21.98 -7.10 1.09
C PHE A 946 -21.56 -8.54 0.77
N THR A 947 -21.76 -9.44 1.72
CA THR A 947 -21.57 -10.89 1.54
C THR A 947 -22.85 -11.62 1.89
N THR A 948 -23.30 -12.51 1.02
CA THR A 948 -24.42 -13.42 1.26
C THR A 948 -23.89 -14.77 1.75
N LEU A 949 -24.56 -15.36 2.73
CA LEU A 949 -24.18 -16.66 3.31
C LEU A 949 -25.06 -17.81 2.80
N GLN A 950 -26.17 -17.48 2.15
CA GLN A 950 -27.03 -18.42 1.44
C GLN A 950 -27.71 -17.70 0.27
N PRO A 951 -28.27 -18.43 -0.70
CA PRO A 951 -29.04 -17.83 -1.79
C PRO A 951 -30.21 -17.02 -1.24
N LEU A 952 -30.42 -15.81 -1.75
CA LEU A 952 -31.43 -14.87 -1.25
C LEU A 952 -31.96 -13.95 -2.34
N THR A 953 -33.12 -13.35 -2.09
CA THR A 953 -33.71 -12.27 -2.88
C THR A 953 -33.55 -10.95 -2.11
N ILE A 954 -33.14 -9.89 -2.80
CA ILE A 954 -33.22 -8.51 -2.32
C ILE A 954 -34.50 -7.91 -2.88
N ASN A 955 -35.56 -7.91 -2.06
CA ASN A 955 -36.90 -7.48 -2.45
C ASN A 955 -36.93 -5.97 -2.67
N THR A 956 -36.54 -5.23 -1.63
CA THR A 956 -36.58 -3.78 -1.66
C THR A 956 -35.34 -3.15 -1.04
N VAL A 957 -35.05 -1.93 -1.46
CA VAL A 957 -34.05 -1.07 -0.82
C VAL A 957 -34.63 0.31 -0.60
N TYR A 958 -34.21 0.93 0.49
CA TYR A 958 -34.55 2.31 0.79
C TYR A 958 -33.57 3.27 0.12
N VAL A 959 -34.06 4.32 -0.53
CA VAL A 959 -33.23 5.35 -1.16
C VAL A 959 -33.74 6.74 -0.79
N ASN A 960 -32.87 7.75 -0.87
CA ASN A 960 -33.31 9.14 -0.86
C ASN A 960 -32.97 9.77 -2.21
N SER A 961 -34.02 10.07 -2.99
CA SER A 961 -33.92 10.50 -4.38
C SER A 961 -33.94 12.01 -4.52
N GLY A 962 -33.01 12.57 -5.28
CA GLY A 962 -33.02 13.98 -5.66
C GLY A 962 -33.99 14.33 -6.79
N GLY A 963 -34.74 13.37 -7.34
CA GLY A 963 -35.66 13.60 -8.46
C GLY A 963 -36.13 12.32 -9.14
N THR A 964 -37.26 12.41 -9.83
CA THR A 964 -37.87 11.25 -10.49
C THR A 964 -37.08 10.76 -11.71
N GLY A 965 -37.40 9.55 -12.19
CA GLY A 965 -36.93 8.94 -13.43
C GLY A 965 -36.26 7.59 -13.25
N THR A 966 -36.00 6.93 -14.37
CA THR A 966 -35.41 5.59 -14.41
C THR A 966 -33.94 5.58 -13.96
N ARG A 967 -33.53 4.53 -13.25
CA ARG A 967 -32.16 4.24 -12.82
C ARG A 967 -31.78 2.85 -13.31
N VAL A 968 -30.51 2.69 -13.71
CA VAL A 968 -29.94 1.37 -14.00
C VAL A 968 -29.10 1.00 -12.79
N ILE A 969 -29.58 0.03 -12.03
CA ILE A 969 -28.89 -0.51 -10.86
C ILE A 969 -28.11 -1.72 -11.33
N SER A 970 -26.84 -1.80 -10.94
CA SER A 970 -25.92 -2.85 -11.37
C SER A 970 -25.39 -3.61 -10.15
N VAL A 971 -25.19 -4.90 -10.33
CA VAL A 971 -24.73 -5.83 -9.29
C VAL A 971 -23.52 -6.57 -9.82
N TRP A 972 -22.46 -6.62 -9.01
CA TRP A 972 -21.22 -7.32 -9.34
C TRP A 972 -20.92 -8.40 -8.30
N GLU A 973 -20.38 -9.53 -8.75
CA GLU A 973 -19.69 -10.49 -7.88
C GLU A 973 -18.27 -9.98 -7.63
N GLY A 974 -17.98 -9.61 -6.38
CA GLY A 974 -16.81 -8.82 -6.00
C GLY A 974 -17.08 -7.30 -6.03
N THR A 975 -16.02 -6.51 -6.22
CA THR A 975 -16.13 -5.05 -6.27
C THR A 975 -16.50 -4.57 -7.68
N ALA A 976 -17.16 -3.42 -7.84
CA ALA A 976 -17.54 -2.94 -9.18
C ALA A 976 -16.37 -2.62 -10.13
N ASP A 977 -15.14 -2.47 -9.61
CA ASP A 977 -13.96 -2.18 -10.41
C ASP A 977 -13.25 -3.44 -10.92
N THR A 978 -13.36 -4.55 -10.18
CA THR A 978 -12.62 -5.80 -10.46
C THR A 978 -13.51 -7.03 -10.62
N GLY A 979 -14.79 -6.91 -10.27
CA GLY A 979 -15.77 -7.99 -10.20
C GLY A 979 -16.57 -8.17 -11.50
N GLU A 980 -17.15 -9.36 -11.67
CA GLU A 980 -17.99 -9.68 -12.81
C GLU A 980 -19.38 -9.06 -12.63
N LEU A 981 -19.89 -8.38 -13.66
CA LEU A 981 -21.25 -7.83 -13.66
C LEU A 981 -22.25 -8.99 -13.80
N ILE A 982 -23.04 -9.22 -12.75
CA ILE A 982 -24.00 -10.33 -12.67
C ILE A 982 -25.35 -9.93 -13.25
N ASP A 983 -25.85 -8.74 -12.91
CA ASP A 983 -27.15 -8.26 -13.39
C ASP A 983 -27.27 -6.73 -13.46
N GLN A 984 -28.24 -6.26 -14.26
CA GLN A 984 -28.63 -4.86 -14.38
C GLN A 984 -30.15 -4.68 -14.41
N ILE A 985 -30.68 -3.96 -13.41
CA ILE A 985 -32.11 -3.74 -13.22
C ILE A 985 -32.48 -2.30 -13.57
N LEU A 986 -33.54 -2.12 -14.35
CA LEU A 986 -34.13 -0.81 -14.62
C LEU A 986 -35.24 -0.52 -13.62
N VAL A 987 -35.05 0.48 -12.76
CA VAL A 987 -36.03 0.88 -11.75
C VAL A 987 -36.51 2.29 -12.03
N ASP A 988 -37.84 2.48 -12.18
CA ASP A 988 -38.42 3.80 -12.32
C ASP A 988 -38.71 4.42 -10.95
N VAL A 989 -37.93 5.45 -10.58
CA VAL A 989 -38.13 6.17 -9.32
C VAL A 989 -39.12 7.30 -9.56
N ASP A 990 -40.35 7.16 -9.09
CA ASP A 990 -41.43 8.13 -9.34
C ASP A 990 -41.55 9.25 -8.29
N PHE A 991 -40.64 9.26 -7.30
CA PHE A 991 -40.63 10.22 -6.18
C PHE A 991 -39.33 11.06 -6.07
N THR A 992 -39.42 12.12 -5.28
CA THR A 992 -38.30 12.96 -4.82
C THR A 992 -38.33 13.00 -3.31
N GLY A 993 -37.17 12.77 -2.67
CA GLY A 993 -37.03 12.56 -1.24
C GLY A 993 -36.86 11.08 -0.88
N PRO A 994 -36.98 10.73 0.41
CA PRO A 994 -36.91 9.35 0.89
C PRO A 994 -38.04 8.48 0.34
N GLY A 995 -37.73 7.23 0.02
CA GLY A 995 -38.72 6.22 -0.37
C GLY A 995 -38.06 4.87 -0.64
N THR A 996 -38.89 3.83 -0.72
CA THR A 996 -38.46 2.46 -1.02
C THR A 996 -38.63 2.20 -2.51
N ILE A 997 -37.67 1.49 -3.10
CA ILE A 997 -37.76 0.97 -4.46
C ILE A 997 -37.71 -0.56 -4.42
N ALA A 998 -38.51 -1.20 -5.27
CA ALA A 998 -38.44 -2.63 -5.50
C ALA A 998 -37.25 -2.93 -6.41
N LEU A 999 -36.50 -3.97 -6.06
CA LEU A 999 -35.42 -4.52 -6.89
C LEU A 999 -35.79 -5.90 -7.40
N ASP A 1000 -36.36 -6.75 -6.55
CA ASP A 1000 -36.66 -8.15 -6.83
C ASP A 1000 -35.44 -8.90 -7.42
N LEU A 1001 -34.27 -8.64 -6.84
CA LEU A 1001 -32.99 -9.16 -7.31
C LEU A 1001 -32.69 -10.51 -6.63
N GLU A 1002 -32.64 -11.58 -7.41
CA GLU A 1002 -32.25 -12.90 -6.92
C GLU A 1002 -30.73 -13.11 -7.02
N LEU A 1003 -30.12 -13.54 -5.91
CA LEU A 1003 -28.72 -13.95 -5.83
C LEU A 1003 -28.68 -15.45 -5.53
N GLU A 1004 -28.60 -16.23 -6.62
CA GLU A 1004 -28.66 -17.70 -6.56
C GLU A 1004 -27.44 -18.34 -5.89
N ILE A 1005 -26.31 -17.63 -5.82
CA ILE A 1005 -25.05 -18.16 -5.27
C ILE A 1005 -24.65 -17.34 -4.03
N PRO A 1006 -24.21 -17.97 -2.92
CA PRO A 1006 -23.61 -17.26 -1.80
C PRO A 1006 -22.24 -16.72 -2.20
N GLY A 1007 -21.95 -15.46 -1.88
CA GLY A 1007 -20.71 -14.82 -2.30
C GLY A 1007 -20.56 -13.39 -1.80
N SER A 1008 -19.45 -12.77 -2.18
CA SER A 1008 -19.23 -11.34 -1.94
C SER A 1008 -19.69 -10.55 -3.16
N TYR A 1009 -20.54 -9.56 -2.95
CA TYR A 1009 -21.17 -8.76 -4.00
C TYR A 1009 -21.02 -7.28 -3.73
N SER A 1010 -21.19 -6.49 -4.78
CA SER A 1010 -21.44 -5.05 -4.67
C SER A 1010 -22.64 -4.64 -5.50
N ILE A 1011 -23.45 -3.71 -4.99
CA ILE A 1011 -24.63 -3.16 -5.69
C ILE A 1011 -24.52 -1.65 -5.75
N GLY A 1012 -24.73 -1.08 -6.93
CA GLY A 1012 -24.49 0.34 -7.17
C GLY A 1012 -25.02 0.84 -8.50
N LEU A 1013 -24.74 2.09 -8.82
CA LEU A 1013 -25.01 2.67 -10.14
C LEU A 1013 -24.10 3.86 -10.45
N ASN A 1014 -23.91 4.14 -11.74
CA ASN A 1014 -23.36 5.42 -12.19
C ASN A 1014 -24.48 6.47 -12.36
N GLN A 1015 -24.14 7.75 -12.14
CA GLN A 1015 -25.07 8.89 -12.38
C GLN A 1015 -26.29 8.97 -11.45
N ALA A 1016 -26.12 8.68 -10.15
CA ALA A 1016 -27.24 8.63 -9.22
C ALA A 1016 -27.64 10.02 -8.69
N ASN A 1017 -28.77 10.55 -9.13
CA ASN A 1017 -29.51 11.59 -8.41
C ASN A 1017 -30.12 11.01 -7.11
N LEU A 1018 -29.28 10.38 -6.27
CA LEU A 1018 -29.58 9.75 -4.99
C LEU A 1018 -28.59 10.28 -3.94
N TYR A 1019 -28.99 10.28 -2.69
CA TYR A 1019 -28.18 10.81 -1.59
C TYR A 1019 -27.24 9.74 -1.05
N ARG A 1020 -26.02 10.15 -0.69
CA ARG A 1020 -25.12 9.39 0.19
C ARG A 1020 -25.29 9.83 1.65
N ASN A 1021 -25.04 8.93 2.60
CA ASN A 1021 -25.08 9.22 4.03
C ASN A 1021 -23.70 9.02 4.67
N ASP A 1022 -23.43 9.77 5.73
CA ASP A 1022 -22.21 9.76 6.55
C ASP A 1022 -22.51 9.78 8.06
N SER A 1023 -23.80 9.73 8.44
CA SER A 1023 -24.24 9.76 9.83
C SER A 1023 -24.73 8.37 10.25
N GLY A 1024 -24.14 7.84 11.33
CA GLY A 1024 -24.54 6.55 11.90
C GLY A 1024 -24.08 5.32 11.10
N VAL A 1025 -23.03 5.48 10.29
CA VAL A 1025 -22.38 4.36 9.57
C VAL A 1025 -21.60 3.50 10.58
N ASN A 1026 -21.89 2.21 10.62
CA ASN A 1026 -21.25 1.25 11.53
C ASN A 1026 -21.26 -0.14 10.90
N TYR A 1027 -20.42 -0.33 9.87
CA TYR A 1027 -20.23 -1.65 9.28
C TYR A 1027 -19.59 -2.63 10.28
N PRO A 1028 -19.89 -3.94 10.20
CA PRO A 1028 -20.87 -4.54 9.29
C PRO A 1028 -22.32 -4.43 9.79
N TYR A 1029 -23.28 -4.34 8.87
CA TYR A 1029 -24.70 -4.54 9.16
C TYR A 1029 -25.08 -5.98 8.81
N THR A 1030 -25.18 -6.83 9.83
CA THR A 1030 -25.34 -8.27 9.66
C THR A 1030 -26.73 -8.74 10.06
N THR A 1031 -27.37 -9.46 9.14
CA THR A 1031 -28.50 -10.35 9.41
C THR A 1031 -27.95 -11.77 9.55
N PRO A 1032 -27.94 -12.34 10.77
CA PRO A 1032 -27.28 -13.63 11.04
C PRO A 1032 -27.71 -14.72 10.07
N GLY A 1033 -26.74 -15.38 9.44
CA GLY A 1033 -26.97 -16.52 8.53
C GLY A 1033 -27.47 -16.16 7.12
N LEU A 1034 -27.71 -14.88 6.80
CA LEU A 1034 -28.29 -14.48 5.51
C LEU A 1034 -27.38 -13.52 4.74
N ILE A 1035 -27.13 -12.33 5.28
CA ILE A 1035 -26.37 -11.26 4.61
C ILE A 1035 -25.57 -10.43 5.62
N SER A 1036 -24.41 -9.95 5.21
CA SER A 1036 -23.61 -8.98 5.96
C SER A 1036 -23.15 -7.86 5.03
N ILE A 1037 -23.63 -6.64 5.25
CA ILE A 1037 -23.17 -5.44 4.53
C ILE A 1037 -21.86 -4.99 5.17
N THR A 1038 -20.76 -5.08 4.44
CA THR A 1038 -19.40 -4.95 4.95
C THR A 1038 -18.76 -3.59 4.71
N GLY A 1039 -19.27 -2.81 3.76
CA GLY A 1039 -18.70 -1.50 3.44
C GLY A 1039 -19.37 -0.80 2.26
N SER A 1040 -18.72 0.26 1.76
CA SER A 1040 -19.10 0.96 0.54
C SER A 1040 -17.87 1.48 -0.21
N SER A 1041 -18.04 1.83 -1.49
CA SER A 1041 -16.96 2.42 -2.29
C SER A 1041 -16.52 3.83 -1.87
N ALA A 1042 -17.12 4.43 -0.84
CA ALA A 1042 -16.65 5.70 -0.25
C ALA A 1042 -15.82 5.54 1.04
N GLY A 1043 -15.54 4.30 1.47
CA GLY A 1043 -14.83 4.02 2.72
C GLY A 1043 -15.76 3.80 3.93
N PRO A 1044 -15.20 3.63 5.13
CA PRO A 1044 -15.92 3.14 6.31
C PRO A 1044 -16.90 4.16 6.90
N ASP A 1045 -16.70 5.45 6.64
CA ASP A 1045 -17.51 6.55 7.20
C ASP A 1045 -18.76 6.88 6.37
N PHE A 1046 -18.89 6.28 5.17
CA PHE A 1046 -19.94 6.61 4.23
C PHE A 1046 -20.75 5.39 3.82
N TYR A 1047 -21.99 5.66 3.44
CA TYR A 1047 -22.94 4.68 2.92
C TYR A 1047 -23.54 5.23 1.62
N TYR A 1048 -23.33 4.53 0.50
CA TYR A 1048 -23.81 4.94 -0.83
C TYR A 1048 -25.22 4.39 -1.15
N TYR A 1049 -26.11 5.33 -1.53
CA TYR A 1049 -27.46 5.22 -2.15
C TYR A 1049 -28.52 4.29 -1.56
N PHE A 1050 -28.21 3.03 -1.25
CA PHE A 1050 -29.17 1.97 -0.93
C PHE A 1050 -29.14 1.61 0.55
N TYR A 1051 -30.08 2.11 1.32
CA TYR A 1051 -30.19 1.84 2.74
C TYR A 1051 -31.18 0.70 2.98
N HIS A 1052 -31.13 0.07 4.16
CA HIS A 1052 -32.19 -0.81 4.66
C HIS A 1052 -32.71 -1.85 3.63
N PHE A 1053 -31.86 -2.80 3.28
CA PHE A 1053 -32.18 -3.89 2.36
C PHE A 1053 -33.20 -4.80 3.02
N GLU A 1054 -34.34 -5.00 2.37
CA GLU A 1054 -35.29 -6.07 2.67
C GLU A 1054 -34.87 -7.31 1.90
N VAL A 1055 -34.49 -8.35 2.62
CA VAL A 1055 -33.94 -9.59 2.07
C VAL A 1055 -34.67 -10.80 2.62
N GLU A 1056 -34.81 -11.83 1.81
CA GLU A 1056 -35.32 -13.12 2.25
C GLU A 1056 -34.58 -14.26 1.56
N PRO A 1057 -34.44 -15.45 2.19
CA PRO A 1057 -33.90 -16.62 1.51
C PRO A 1057 -34.70 -16.95 0.24
N LEU A 1058 -34.04 -17.47 -0.78
CA LEU A 1058 -34.70 -17.94 -2.00
C LEU A 1058 -35.75 -19.01 -1.66
N GLN A 1059 -36.99 -18.80 -2.11
CA GLN A 1059 -38.14 -19.63 -1.71
C GLN A 1059 -38.04 -21.05 -2.30
N CYS A 1060 -38.37 -22.05 -1.46
CA CYS A 1060 -38.49 -23.44 -1.88
C CYS A 1060 -39.91 -23.72 -2.39
N LEU A 1061 -40.19 -23.41 -3.66
CA LEU A 1061 -41.49 -23.63 -4.29
C LEU A 1061 -41.56 -24.95 -5.08
N SER A 1062 -42.71 -25.63 -5.01
CA SER A 1062 -43.03 -26.71 -5.92
C SER A 1062 -43.39 -26.19 -7.32
N GLU A 1063 -43.41 -27.10 -8.30
CA GLU A 1063 -44.18 -26.87 -9.54
C GLU A 1063 -45.63 -26.48 -9.22
N ALA A 1064 -46.20 -25.58 -10.03
CA ALA A 1064 -47.55 -25.09 -9.85
C ALA A 1064 -48.60 -26.11 -10.32
N THR A 1065 -49.64 -26.31 -9.51
CA THR A 1065 -50.82 -27.08 -9.89
C THR A 1065 -51.95 -26.13 -10.30
N ASP A 1066 -52.41 -26.25 -11.54
CA ASP A 1066 -53.57 -25.52 -12.06
C ASP A 1066 -54.86 -25.89 -11.30
N VAL A 1067 -55.62 -24.88 -10.87
CA VAL A 1067 -56.87 -25.02 -10.13
C VAL A 1067 -57.95 -24.16 -10.76
N LEU A 1068 -58.94 -24.83 -11.37
CA LEU A 1068 -60.01 -24.14 -12.08
C LEU A 1068 -61.12 -23.67 -11.12
N ALA A 1069 -61.40 -22.37 -11.12
CA ALA A 1069 -62.62 -21.79 -10.58
C ALA A 1069 -63.66 -21.68 -11.71
N GLU A 1070 -64.56 -22.66 -11.79
CA GLU A 1070 -65.47 -22.83 -12.92
C GLU A 1070 -66.78 -22.05 -12.76
N VAL A 1071 -67.17 -21.28 -13.78
CA VAL A 1071 -68.49 -20.65 -13.82
C VAL A 1071 -69.52 -21.60 -14.44
N THR A 1072 -70.42 -22.11 -13.61
CA THR A 1072 -71.52 -23.01 -14.02
C THR A 1072 -72.69 -22.26 -14.64
N GLY A 1073 -73.22 -22.82 -15.73
CA GLY A 1073 -74.37 -22.26 -16.44
C GLY A 1073 -74.05 -21.07 -17.34
N GLY A 1074 -72.79 -20.61 -17.40
CA GLY A 1074 -72.32 -19.72 -18.45
C GLY A 1074 -72.18 -20.48 -19.77
N ALA A 1075 -72.65 -19.87 -20.86
CA ALA A 1075 -72.31 -20.34 -22.20
C ALA A 1075 -71.48 -19.26 -22.88
N LEU A 1076 -70.34 -19.65 -23.43
CA LEU A 1076 -69.54 -18.78 -24.26
C LEU A 1076 -70.17 -18.67 -25.64
N ILE A 1077 -70.25 -17.44 -26.15
CA ILE A 1077 -70.70 -17.16 -27.50
C ILE A 1077 -69.49 -17.33 -28.43
N GLU A 1078 -69.48 -18.37 -29.23
CA GLU A 1078 -68.60 -18.46 -30.41
C GLU A 1078 -69.37 -18.03 -31.65
N THR A 1079 -68.73 -17.28 -32.54
CA THR A 1079 -69.36 -16.82 -33.77
C THR A 1079 -68.50 -17.12 -34.98
N GLU A 1080 -69.10 -17.72 -36.00
CA GLU A 1080 -68.49 -17.89 -37.32
C GLU A 1080 -69.28 -17.05 -38.34
N ALA A 1081 -68.65 -16.01 -38.87
CA ALA A 1081 -69.28 -15.07 -39.79
C ALA A 1081 -68.84 -15.31 -41.24
N ILE A 1082 -69.80 -15.47 -42.14
CA ILE A 1082 -69.61 -15.45 -43.60
C ILE A 1082 -70.49 -14.34 -44.17
N GLU A 1083 -69.86 -13.26 -44.63
CA GLU A 1083 -70.54 -12.03 -45.09
C GLU A 1083 -71.48 -11.46 -44.02
N LEU A 1084 -72.78 -11.43 -44.31
CA LEU A 1084 -73.84 -10.94 -43.44
C LEU A 1084 -74.47 -12.05 -42.58
N THR A 1085 -74.04 -13.30 -42.74
CA THR A 1085 -74.57 -14.46 -42.01
C THR A 1085 -73.62 -14.89 -40.93
N VAL A 1086 -74.09 -14.97 -39.68
CA VAL A 1086 -73.29 -15.39 -38.53
C VAL A 1086 -73.92 -16.61 -37.89
N SER A 1087 -73.13 -17.68 -37.79
CA SER A 1087 -73.47 -18.86 -37.00
C SER A 1087 -72.99 -18.63 -35.58
N PHE A 1088 -73.91 -18.63 -34.62
CA PHE A 1088 -73.61 -18.53 -33.20
C PHE A 1088 -73.61 -19.94 -32.61
N THR A 1089 -72.63 -20.22 -31.77
CA THR A 1089 -72.52 -21.45 -31.01
C THR A 1089 -72.46 -21.09 -29.53
N ALA A 1090 -73.42 -21.57 -28.73
CA ALA A 1090 -73.36 -21.46 -27.27
C ALA A 1090 -72.70 -22.72 -26.69
N ASN A 1091 -71.42 -22.61 -26.37
CA ASN A 1091 -70.67 -23.68 -25.72
C ASN A 1091 -70.89 -23.62 -24.20
N GLY A 1092 -71.51 -24.66 -23.63
CA GLY A 1092 -71.77 -24.73 -22.19
C GLY A 1092 -72.83 -25.77 -21.82
N SER A 1093 -73.03 -25.97 -20.52
CA SER A 1093 -73.97 -26.94 -19.95
C SER A 1093 -75.38 -26.36 -19.66
N ALA A 1094 -75.73 -25.24 -20.29
CA ALA A 1094 -77.03 -24.61 -20.13
C ALA A 1094 -78.17 -25.52 -20.57
N THR A 1095 -79.34 -25.37 -19.94
CA THR A 1095 -80.56 -26.12 -20.28
C THR A 1095 -81.54 -25.33 -21.15
N SER A 1096 -81.36 -24.01 -21.25
CA SER A 1096 -82.09 -23.12 -22.16
C SER A 1096 -81.26 -21.90 -22.54
N TRP A 1097 -81.53 -21.33 -23.73
CA TRP A 1097 -80.84 -20.20 -24.33
C TRP A 1097 -81.84 -19.13 -24.76
N ALA A 1098 -81.45 -17.86 -24.68
CA ALA A 1098 -82.21 -16.73 -25.20
C ALA A 1098 -81.23 -15.69 -25.75
N TRP A 1099 -81.18 -15.58 -27.07
CA TRP A 1099 -80.35 -14.66 -27.83
C TRP A 1099 -81.11 -13.39 -28.16
N ASP A 1100 -80.44 -12.24 -28.05
CA ASP A 1100 -80.78 -10.97 -28.69
C ASP A 1100 -79.60 -10.59 -29.58
N PHE A 1101 -79.81 -10.50 -30.89
CA PHE A 1101 -78.74 -10.26 -31.85
C PHE A 1101 -78.36 -8.78 -32.00
N GLY A 1102 -79.01 -7.88 -31.25
CA GLY A 1102 -78.71 -6.44 -31.26
C GLY A 1102 -79.31 -5.68 -32.45
N ASP A 1103 -80.03 -6.36 -33.34
CA ASP A 1103 -80.73 -5.78 -34.51
C ASP A 1103 -82.26 -5.84 -34.40
N GLY A 1104 -82.77 -6.25 -33.22
CA GLY A 1104 -84.19 -6.44 -32.92
C GLY A 1104 -84.71 -7.86 -33.17
N ASN A 1105 -83.87 -8.80 -33.63
CA ASN A 1105 -84.20 -10.22 -33.76
C ASN A 1105 -83.64 -11.04 -32.58
N THR A 1106 -84.30 -12.14 -32.25
CA THR A 1106 -83.96 -13.02 -31.12
C THR A 1106 -84.03 -14.51 -31.51
N SER A 1107 -83.43 -15.39 -30.70
CA SER A 1107 -83.52 -16.85 -30.86
C SER A 1107 -83.50 -17.58 -29.51
N ASP A 1108 -84.07 -18.78 -29.42
CA ASP A 1108 -83.99 -19.68 -28.27
C ASP A 1108 -83.21 -20.98 -28.55
N GLU A 1109 -82.67 -21.12 -29.77
CA GLU A 1109 -81.80 -22.23 -30.14
C GLU A 1109 -80.44 -22.14 -29.44
N GLN A 1110 -79.83 -23.28 -29.09
CA GLN A 1110 -78.47 -23.29 -28.54
C GLN A 1110 -77.46 -22.70 -29.54
N ASN A 1111 -77.54 -23.09 -30.81
CA ASN A 1111 -76.60 -22.68 -31.86
C ASN A 1111 -77.35 -22.05 -33.05
N PRO A 1112 -77.86 -20.81 -32.94
CA PRO A 1112 -78.64 -20.19 -33.99
C PRO A 1112 -77.75 -19.63 -35.12
N VAL A 1113 -78.29 -19.60 -36.33
CA VAL A 1113 -77.69 -18.85 -37.46
C VAL A 1113 -78.54 -17.60 -37.72
N HIS A 1114 -77.92 -16.42 -37.68
CA HIS A 1114 -78.61 -15.15 -37.90
C HIS A 1114 -78.01 -14.38 -39.09
N ILE A 1115 -78.85 -13.65 -39.83
CA ILE A 1115 -78.45 -12.85 -40.99
C ILE A 1115 -78.70 -11.38 -40.69
N TYR A 1116 -77.63 -10.59 -40.62
CA TYR A 1116 -77.69 -9.15 -40.44
C TYR A 1116 -77.96 -8.46 -41.79
N ASN A 1117 -78.91 -7.54 -41.84
CA ASN A 1117 -79.30 -6.93 -43.13
C ASN A 1117 -78.31 -5.85 -43.62
N GLU A 1118 -77.45 -5.32 -42.74
CA GLU A 1118 -76.49 -4.27 -43.05
C GLU A 1118 -75.18 -4.49 -42.28
N PRO A 1119 -74.02 -4.06 -42.80
CA PRO A 1119 -72.77 -4.02 -42.04
C PRO A 1119 -72.86 -3.03 -40.86
N GLY A 1120 -72.27 -3.38 -39.72
CA GLY A 1120 -72.34 -2.55 -38.51
C GLY A 1120 -71.80 -3.26 -37.27
N VAL A 1121 -71.77 -2.54 -36.14
CA VAL A 1121 -71.45 -3.10 -34.83
C VAL A 1121 -72.76 -3.40 -34.11
N TYR A 1122 -72.98 -4.65 -33.73
CA TYR A 1122 -74.17 -5.15 -33.06
C TYR A 1122 -73.79 -5.72 -31.70
N THR A 1123 -74.53 -5.37 -30.66
CA THR A 1123 -74.34 -5.95 -29.33
C THR A 1123 -75.21 -7.20 -29.22
N VAL A 1124 -74.58 -8.37 -29.28
CA VAL A 1124 -75.28 -9.66 -29.16
C VAL A 1124 -75.28 -10.08 -27.70
N THR A 1125 -76.46 -10.35 -27.16
CA THR A 1125 -76.65 -10.81 -25.78
C THR A 1125 -77.19 -12.23 -25.78
N LEU A 1126 -76.56 -13.14 -25.06
CA LEU A 1126 -77.06 -14.47 -24.76
C LEU A 1126 -77.40 -14.56 -23.29
N ILE A 1127 -78.65 -14.88 -22.98
CA ILE A 1127 -79.08 -15.29 -21.65
C ILE A 1127 -79.20 -16.81 -21.64
N THR A 1128 -78.46 -17.48 -20.78
CA THR A 1128 -78.52 -18.92 -20.60
C THR A 1128 -79.03 -19.29 -19.22
N ASN A 1129 -79.70 -20.44 -19.11
CA ASN A 1129 -80.16 -20.96 -17.82
C ASN A 1129 -79.89 -22.46 -17.72
N GLY A 1130 -79.03 -22.85 -16.79
CA GLY A 1130 -78.62 -24.24 -16.54
C GLY A 1130 -78.61 -24.63 -15.06
N GLY A 1131 -79.38 -23.91 -14.24
CA GLY A 1131 -79.30 -23.95 -12.77
C GLY A 1131 -79.07 -22.55 -12.17
N CYS A 1132 -78.38 -21.69 -12.92
CA CYS A 1132 -78.25 -20.24 -12.72
C CYS A 1132 -78.48 -19.51 -14.05
N GLU A 1133 -78.96 -18.27 -13.98
CA GLU A 1133 -79.10 -17.37 -15.12
C GLU A 1133 -77.77 -16.66 -15.37
N SER A 1134 -77.20 -16.84 -16.55
CA SER A 1134 -75.97 -16.17 -17.00
C SER A 1134 -76.30 -15.30 -18.21
N VAL A 1135 -75.73 -14.09 -18.23
CA VAL A 1135 -75.88 -13.13 -19.33
C VAL A 1135 -74.50 -12.86 -19.91
N GLU A 1136 -74.28 -13.31 -21.13
CA GLU A 1136 -73.06 -13.05 -21.88
C GLU A 1136 -73.36 -12.05 -23.00
N THR A 1137 -72.49 -11.06 -23.18
CA THR A 1137 -72.66 -10.03 -24.20
C THR A 1137 -71.38 -9.87 -24.98
N ILE A 1138 -71.47 -9.95 -26.32
CA ILE A 1138 -70.35 -9.67 -27.22
C ILE A 1138 -70.68 -8.49 -28.14
N GLU A 1139 -69.68 -7.71 -28.52
CA GLU A 1139 -69.79 -6.78 -29.66
C GLU A 1139 -69.39 -7.51 -30.93
N LEU A 1140 -70.35 -7.69 -31.84
CA LEU A 1140 -70.16 -8.33 -33.13
C LEU A 1140 -70.05 -7.26 -34.21
N ILE A 1141 -68.90 -7.22 -34.88
CA ILE A 1141 -68.67 -6.33 -36.02
C ILE A 1141 -68.96 -7.09 -37.31
N ILE A 1142 -70.12 -6.86 -37.90
CA ILE A 1142 -70.47 -7.37 -39.23
C ILE A 1142 -69.81 -6.49 -40.28
N SER A 1143 -68.68 -6.97 -40.78
CA SER A 1143 -67.90 -6.31 -41.81
C SER A 1143 -68.23 -6.92 -43.17
N GLY A 1144 -68.74 -6.13 -44.12
CA GLY A 1144 -68.56 -6.48 -45.53
C GLY A 1144 -67.06 -6.41 -45.83
N VAL A 1145 -66.41 -7.53 -46.16
CA VAL A 1145 -64.97 -7.54 -46.47
C VAL A 1145 -64.75 -6.68 -47.72
N GLU A 1146 -64.02 -5.56 -47.58
CA GLU A 1146 -63.56 -4.80 -48.75
C GLU A 1146 -62.42 -5.55 -49.43
N ASP A 1147 -62.73 -6.25 -50.52
CA ASP A 1147 -61.75 -6.68 -51.50
C ASP A 1147 -60.94 -5.46 -51.98
N TYR A 1148 -59.60 -5.52 -51.88
CA TYR A 1148 -58.77 -4.53 -52.54
C TYR A 1148 -58.53 -4.96 -53.98
N ASN A 1149 -59.02 -4.18 -54.95
CA ASN A 1149 -58.73 -4.38 -56.37
C ASN A 1149 -58.25 -3.07 -57.01
N SER A 1150 -56.98 -3.03 -57.40
CA SER A 1150 -56.36 -1.89 -58.07
C SER A 1150 -56.45 -1.94 -59.60
N GLY A 1151 -57.13 -2.96 -60.15
CA GLY A 1151 -57.19 -3.29 -61.57
C GLY A 1151 -55.98 -4.11 -62.08
N SER A 1152 -54.89 -4.16 -61.32
CA SER A 1152 -53.69 -4.97 -61.64
C SER A 1152 -53.36 -6.01 -60.57
N ILE A 1153 -53.77 -5.76 -59.33
CA ILE A 1153 -53.58 -6.66 -58.19
C ILE A 1153 -54.87 -6.69 -57.38
N SER A 1154 -55.31 -7.89 -57.06
CA SER A 1154 -56.42 -8.18 -56.16
C SER A 1154 -55.92 -8.88 -54.89
N ILE A 1155 -56.44 -8.45 -53.75
CA ILE A 1155 -56.18 -9.05 -52.44
C ILE A 1155 -57.53 -9.42 -51.84
N HIS A 1156 -57.68 -10.71 -51.55
CA HIS A 1156 -58.87 -11.30 -50.98
C HIS A 1156 -58.49 -11.96 -49.64
N PRO A 1157 -58.59 -11.23 -48.53
CA PRO A 1157 -58.46 -11.84 -47.21
C PRO A 1157 -59.67 -12.76 -46.98
N ASN A 1158 -59.43 -14.02 -46.61
CA ASN A 1158 -60.48 -14.91 -46.11
C ASN A 1158 -60.21 -15.21 -44.62
N PRO A 1159 -60.73 -14.35 -43.72
CA PRO A 1159 -60.45 -14.45 -42.28
C PRO A 1159 -60.94 -15.76 -41.66
N ALA A 1160 -61.89 -16.47 -42.29
CA ALA A 1160 -62.46 -17.71 -41.76
C ALA A 1160 -61.61 -18.97 -42.07
N SER A 1161 -60.48 -18.84 -42.77
CA SER A 1161 -59.70 -20.01 -43.22
C SER A 1161 -58.20 -19.87 -43.01
N ASP A 1162 -57.74 -18.83 -42.32
CA ASP A 1162 -56.32 -18.44 -42.21
C ASP A 1162 -55.64 -18.23 -43.58
N LEU A 1163 -56.41 -18.01 -44.65
CA LEU A 1163 -55.87 -17.90 -46.01
C LEU A 1163 -56.05 -16.49 -46.55
N VAL A 1164 -54.95 -15.94 -47.06
CA VAL A 1164 -54.97 -14.68 -47.82
C VAL A 1164 -54.55 -14.97 -49.25
N ASN A 1165 -55.42 -14.60 -50.19
CA ASN A 1165 -55.15 -14.75 -51.62
C ASN A 1165 -54.72 -13.41 -52.21
N ILE A 1166 -53.55 -13.40 -52.85
CA ILE A 1166 -53.02 -12.24 -53.58
C ILE A 1166 -52.83 -12.66 -55.02
N LYS A 1167 -53.46 -11.94 -55.95
CA LYS A 1167 -53.41 -12.27 -57.37
C LYS A 1167 -52.94 -11.08 -58.20
N ASN A 1168 -52.02 -11.33 -59.13
CA ASN A 1168 -51.58 -10.35 -60.13
C ASN A 1168 -52.42 -10.52 -61.40
N ASP A 1169 -53.41 -9.65 -61.57
CA ASP A 1169 -54.41 -9.71 -62.64
C ASP A 1169 -53.97 -9.01 -63.94
N GLY A 1170 -52.85 -8.28 -64.00
CA GLY A 1170 -52.57 -7.51 -65.23
C GLY A 1170 -51.31 -6.65 -65.41
N ALA A 1171 -50.14 -6.94 -64.81
CA ALA A 1171 -48.90 -6.20 -65.13
C ALA A 1171 -47.82 -7.06 -65.83
N GLU A 1172 -47.23 -6.57 -66.93
CA GLU A 1172 -46.17 -7.25 -67.71
C GLU A 1172 -44.77 -7.31 -67.02
N ASN A 1173 -44.69 -7.26 -65.69
CA ASN A 1173 -43.44 -7.52 -64.95
C ASN A 1173 -43.74 -8.24 -63.64
N PRO A 1174 -42.85 -9.10 -63.12
CA PRO A 1174 -43.06 -9.76 -61.84
C PRO A 1174 -43.13 -8.70 -60.73
N ALA A 1175 -44.29 -8.63 -60.07
CA ALA A 1175 -44.44 -7.88 -58.83
C ALA A 1175 -43.97 -8.76 -57.67
N ARG A 1176 -43.52 -8.17 -56.57
CA ARG A 1176 -43.01 -8.92 -55.42
C ARG A 1176 -43.81 -8.57 -54.18
N ALA A 1177 -44.38 -9.60 -53.55
CA ALA A 1177 -45.07 -9.49 -52.27
C ALA A 1177 -44.15 -9.94 -51.13
N THR A 1178 -44.00 -9.09 -50.11
CA THR A 1178 -43.25 -9.40 -48.88
C THR A 1178 -44.11 -9.14 -47.66
N ILE A 1179 -44.04 -10.03 -46.67
CA ILE A 1179 -44.60 -9.84 -45.33
C ILE A 1179 -43.47 -9.52 -44.39
N ARG A 1180 -43.64 -8.45 -43.62
CA ARG A 1180 -42.62 -7.96 -42.69
C ARG A 1180 -43.16 -7.87 -41.27
N ASP A 1181 -42.32 -8.17 -40.28
CA ASP A 1181 -42.64 -7.93 -38.87
C ASP A 1181 -42.58 -6.43 -38.50
N ILE A 1182 -42.91 -6.11 -37.25
CA ILE A 1182 -42.89 -4.72 -36.75
C ILE A 1182 -41.49 -4.07 -36.75
N GLN A 1183 -40.42 -4.87 -36.76
CA GLN A 1183 -39.03 -4.42 -36.83
C GLN A 1183 -38.55 -4.27 -38.29
N GLY A 1184 -39.41 -4.58 -39.26
CA GLY A 1184 -39.17 -4.42 -40.70
C GLY A 1184 -38.48 -5.61 -41.37
N ARG A 1185 -38.24 -6.71 -40.64
CA ARG A 1185 -37.60 -7.93 -41.15
C ARG A 1185 -38.57 -8.69 -42.04
N VAL A 1186 -38.09 -9.21 -43.18
CA VAL A 1186 -38.92 -9.97 -44.13
C VAL A 1186 -39.11 -11.39 -43.62
N ILE A 1187 -40.37 -11.79 -43.42
CA ILE A 1187 -40.75 -13.10 -42.90
C ILE A 1187 -41.14 -14.04 -44.04
N LEU A 1188 -41.91 -13.54 -45.00
CA LEU A 1188 -42.30 -14.28 -46.21
C LEU A 1188 -42.12 -13.39 -47.44
N GLU A 1189 -41.71 -14.00 -48.55
CA GLU A 1189 -41.53 -13.31 -49.83
C GLU A 1189 -41.99 -14.20 -50.98
N LYS A 1190 -42.67 -13.60 -51.97
CA LYS A 1190 -43.08 -14.26 -53.19
C LYS A 1190 -43.06 -13.33 -54.39
N ASP A 1191 -42.45 -13.80 -55.47
CA ASP A 1191 -42.59 -13.18 -56.78
C ASP A 1191 -43.94 -13.59 -57.42
N LEU A 1192 -44.70 -12.59 -57.85
CA LEU A 1192 -46.03 -12.66 -58.43
C LEU A 1192 -45.95 -12.40 -59.94
N GLU A 1193 -45.75 -13.47 -60.70
CA GLU A 1193 -45.81 -13.43 -62.16
C GLU A 1193 -47.23 -13.09 -62.64
N SER A 1194 -47.36 -12.55 -63.86
CA SER A 1194 -48.66 -12.19 -64.43
C SER A 1194 -49.59 -13.41 -64.51
N GLY A 1195 -50.80 -13.29 -63.96
CA GLY A 1195 -51.78 -14.37 -63.89
C GLY A 1195 -51.54 -15.37 -62.75
N PHE A 1196 -50.51 -15.17 -61.93
CA PHE A 1196 -50.23 -16.02 -60.78
C PHE A 1196 -51.01 -15.55 -59.54
N GLU A 1197 -51.53 -16.52 -58.80
CA GLU A 1197 -52.19 -16.33 -57.51
C GLU A 1197 -51.31 -16.95 -56.42
N TRP A 1198 -50.97 -16.16 -55.42
CA TRP A 1198 -50.30 -16.61 -54.23
C TRP A 1198 -51.29 -16.65 -53.08
N GLN A 1199 -51.55 -17.87 -52.63
CA GLN A 1199 -52.25 -18.15 -51.39
C GLN A 1199 -51.20 -18.44 -50.31
N PHE A 1200 -51.28 -17.74 -49.18
CA PHE A 1200 -50.46 -18.08 -48.01
C PHE A 1200 -51.33 -18.22 -46.77
N ASN A 1201 -50.88 -19.12 -45.87
CA ASN A 1201 -51.57 -19.44 -44.64
C ASN A 1201 -51.00 -18.61 -43.48
N THR A 1202 -51.84 -17.80 -42.84
CA THR A 1202 -51.48 -16.93 -41.72
C THR A 1202 -51.19 -17.69 -40.44
N ALA A 1203 -51.67 -18.93 -40.27
CA ALA A 1203 -51.36 -19.82 -39.14
C ALA A 1203 -49.84 -20.11 -38.99
N GLN A 1204 -49.05 -19.88 -40.04
CA GLN A 1204 -47.60 -20.08 -40.03
C GLN A 1204 -46.81 -18.88 -39.47
N LEU A 1205 -47.47 -17.76 -39.19
CA LEU A 1205 -46.86 -16.56 -38.63
C LEU A 1205 -47.26 -16.45 -37.16
N PRO A 1206 -46.38 -16.19 -36.19
CA PRO A 1206 -46.80 -15.97 -34.79
C PRO A 1206 -47.83 -14.83 -34.65
N THR A 1207 -48.67 -14.88 -33.61
CA THR A 1207 -49.60 -13.78 -33.27
C THR A 1207 -48.84 -12.47 -33.18
N GLY A 1208 -49.32 -11.43 -33.88
CA GLY A 1208 -48.63 -10.16 -33.97
C GLY A 1208 -49.06 -9.29 -35.15
N MET A 1209 -48.49 -8.08 -35.23
CA MET A 1209 -48.71 -7.17 -36.36
C MET A 1209 -47.66 -7.35 -37.44
N TYR A 1210 -48.11 -7.43 -38.69
CA TYR A 1210 -47.28 -7.53 -39.87
C TYR A 1210 -47.68 -6.49 -40.91
N ALA A 1211 -46.79 -6.24 -41.86
CA ALA A 1211 -47.07 -5.42 -43.02
C ALA A 1211 -46.88 -6.22 -44.30
N LEU A 1212 -47.93 -6.32 -45.12
CA LEU A 1212 -47.84 -6.79 -46.50
C LEU A 1212 -47.41 -5.64 -47.40
N TRP A 1213 -46.34 -5.85 -48.13
CA TRP A 1213 -45.79 -4.91 -49.11
C TRP A 1213 -45.79 -5.57 -50.47
N ILE A 1214 -46.33 -4.86 -51.46
CA ILE A 1214 -46.25 -5.27 -52.86
C ILE A 1214 -45.41 -4.24 -53.59
N SER A 1215 -44.44 -4.69 -54.38
CA SER A 1215 -43.50 -3.84 -55.11
C SER A 1215 -43.35 -4.28 -56.56
N ASP A 1216 -42.87 -3.40 -57.43
CA ASP A 1216 -42.50 -3.76 -58.80
C ASP A 1216 -41.12 -4.44 -58.87
N ALA A 1217 -40.70 -4.87 -60.06
CA ALA A 1217 -39.41 -5.54 -60.29
C ALA A 1217 -38.18 -4.67 -59.96
N ALA A 1218 -38.35 -3.37 -59.76
CA ALA A 1218 -37.29 -2.43 -59.33
C ALA A 1218 -37.31 -2.17 -57.81
N GLY A 1219 -38.23 -2.80 -57.06
CA GLY A 1219 -38.39 -2.65 -55.61
C GLY A 1219 -39.22 -1.44 -55.18
N VAL A 1220 -39.93 -0.78 -56.10
CA VAL A 1220 -40.78 0.38 -55.78
C VAL A 1220 -42.11 -0.11 -55.17
N PRO A 1221 -42.55 0.39 -54.00
CA PRO A 1221 -43.80 -0.05 -53.38
C PRO A 1221 -45.03 0.37 -54.19
N LEU A 1222 -45.85 -0.61 -54.58
CA LEU A 1222 -47.12 -0.45 -55.28
C LEU A 1222 -48.32 -0.45 -54.31
N HIS A 1223 -48.26 -1.25 -53.25
CA HIS A 1223 -49.30 -1.32 -52.24
C HIS A 1223 -48.72 -1.72 -50.87
N ARG A 1224 -49.33 -1.21 -49.80
CA ARG A 1224 -48.99 -1.60 -48.42
C ARG A 1224 -50.26 -1.77 -47.61
N GLN A 1225 -50.37 -2.90 -46.93
CA GLN A 1225 -51.49 -3.22 -46.06
C GLN A 1225 -50.99 -3.75 -44.72
N LYS A 1226 -51.64 -3.31 -43.64
CA LYS A 1226 -51.38 -3.82 -42.31
C LYS A 1226 -52.15 -5.13 -42.13
N LEU A 1227 -51.48 -6.16 -41.66
CA LEU A 1227 -52.06 -7.44 -41.30
C LEU A 1227 -51.93 -7.59 -39.79
N MET A 1228 -53.06 -7.75 -39.09
CA MET A 1228 -53.04 -8.14 -37.69
C MET A 1228 -53.37 -9.63 -37.65
N ILE A 1229 -52.40 -10.43 -37.21
CA ILE A 1229 -52.59 -11.87 -37.04
C ILE A 1229 -52.89 -12.09 -35.56
N VAL A 1230 -54.09 -12.61 -35.29
CA VAL A 1230 -54.54 -13.02 -33.96
C VAL A 1230 -54.93 -14.49 -34.13
N HIS A 1231 -54.14 -15.38 -33.56
CA HIS A 1231 -54.50 -16.81 -33.47
C HIS A 1231 -55.39 -17.07 -32.27
#